data_AF-A0A4R5NGX0-F1
#
_entry.id   AF-A0A4R5NGX0-F1
#
_cell.length_a   1.000
_cell.length_b   1.000
_cell.length_c   1.000
_cell.angle_alpha   90.00
_cell.angle_beta   90.00
_cell.angle_gamma   90.00
#
_symmetry.space_group_name_H-M   'P 1'
#
loop_
_entity.id
_entity.type
_entity.pdbx_description
1 polymer ?
#
loop_
_entity_poly.entity_id
_entity_poly.type
_entity_poly.pdbx_seq_one_letter_code
_entity_poly.pdbx_strand_id
1 'polypeptide(L)'
;MNKKIAHIIVFFIFSLPIIVIFNTQQIIDAAENKDFEQALKTAPKGLHWDNASFSIADFKQAAINRYGKAPSPDDSLNLTNNAKIFDVDPTDPESTSVIEMTNAGHQTGAVWSNMNNENYFDISKDQIASMWLYLGTINHNEPGDGMAFVLQNDKNKNNSIALTADGIPVNGESLGVWGADWIHNDDNQDRLTKAITSSAIQNSWALEFDTFIDKEEANSSTKEGRSFDYDPFKTLEKHIAGGYPALKDTYKFVSYYPHYFTMNHTNYQAVPDLAGTITKEKDGTISDVINRWRHVTISWSHENNQLTYAYNDKDPNTSKPITGSQRITSTFNIDPKNFGLTDGNTKLYWGFTGSTGNYSENNLLIFESIPSYVDAQATTSIYNDSTSTAVPDGGSVDALDDLTYNYTLTYKGWNKTWSQIKAKMKIPKNITFTSGEVIYSNGDKEELPTEIFKNATDSIDYQLKETLKTGNNSAIIQLHGHANAPSNNLKATVPSAHAHFAGDNLITDTDTDSFTIIPRTITLDSETSNPIEINKNQDVDIPAKISFHGSNSITPDLSKLSVYQKLNNQSMPTKVNITINSNGEFVLHLDKSQLNQFSTTISFYAKDDTNTTKNLGETNTISRTIQIGGSVFFSEISNNVSFSPINSVNDKQLITRSGNWHVKVTDTREKGSGWIVYAKASKLIDNSKHYLNGDIVYRSDSNDILHDLQESTNIAQHIKQDDNDQNTDITLWTPQNGILLETNSENNSGLYKGTISWSLIDSIDQKK
;
A
#
# COMPACT_ATOMS: atom_id res chain seq x y z
N MET A 1 32.71 115.40 -8.71
CA MET A 1 33.69 114.46 -8.11
C MET A 1 32.96 113.16 -7.83
N ASN A 2 32.92 112.25 -8.78
CA ASN A 2 33.86 111.14 -9.00
C ASN A 2 33.74 109.99 -7.97
N LYS A 3 33.15 108.90 -8.50
CA LYS A 3 33.36 107.47 -8.18
C LYS A 3 32.79 106.98 -6.84
N LYS A 4 32.16 105.81 -6.73
CA LYS A 4 31.55 104.79 -7.62
C LYS A 4 31.10 103.69 -6.62
N ILE A 5 29.87 103.17 -6.75
CA ILE A 5 29.49 101.73 -6.61
C ILE A 5 29.67 101.11 -5.20
N ALA A 6 28.77 100.34 -4.58
CA ALA A 6 27.43 99.84 -4.86
C ALA A 6 26.79 99.38 -3.53
N HIS A 7 25.49 99.14 -3.56
CA HIS A 7 24.61 98.85 -2.44
C HIS A 7 24.95 97.54 -1.71
N ILE A 8 25.04 97.61 -0.38
CA ILE A 8 25.11 96.46 0.53
C ILE A 8 23.68 96.10 0.94
N ILE A 9 23.22 94.92 0.56
CA ILE A 9 22.06 94.24 1.14
C ILE A 9 22.60 93.14 2.06
N VAL A 10 22.21 93.21 3.32
CA VAL A 10 22.60 92.26 4.39
C VAL A 10 21.69 91.04 4.31
N PHE A 11 22.26 89.88 3.99
CA PHE A 11 21.63 88.56 4.18
C PHE A 11 22.52 87.75 5.12
N PHE A 12 21.94 87.29 6.23
CA PHE A 12 22.58 86.35 7.16
C PHE A 12 22.71 84.98 6.49
N ILE A 13 23.95 84.55 6.25
CA ILE A 13 24.30 83.17 5.87
C ILE A 13 25.02 82.55 7.06
N PHE A 14 24.39 81.56 7.71
CA PHE A 14 25.09 80.62 8.57
C PHE A 14 25.68 79.53 7.68
N SER A 15 27.01 79.49 7.62
CA SER A 15 27.81 78.46 6.97
C SER A 15 27.82 77.19 7.83
N LEU A 16 27.16 76.12 7.36
CA LEU A 16 27.47 74.75 7.78
C LEU A 16 28.52 74.18 6.82
N PRO A 17 29.60 73.54 7.31
CA PRO A 17 30.55 72.85 6.45
C PRO A 17 29.91 71.56 5.92
N ILE A 18 29.71 71.50 4.61
CA ILE A 18 29.45 70.25 3.89
C ILE A 18 30.75 69.44 3.93
N ILE A 19 30.85 68.52 4.88
CA ILE A 19 31.82 67.42 4.80
C ILE A 19 31.25 66.45 3.78
N VAL A 20 31.79 66.49 2.55
CA VAL A 20 31.63 65.40 1.58
C VAL A 20 32.45 64.23 2.11
N ILE A 21 31.83 63.40 2.94
CA ILE A 21 32.32 62.04 3.16
C ILE A 21 31.99 61.29 1.88
N PHE A 22 33.02 60.93 1.12
CA PHE A 22 32.92 59.86 0.14
C PHE A 22 32.63 58.57 0.93
N ASN A 23 31.35 58.33 1.22
CA ASN A 23 30.88 56.99 1.52
C ASN A 23 30.99 56.24 0.20
N THR A 24 32.13 55.60 -0.03
CA THR A 24 32.14 54.37 -0.82
C THR A 24 31.34 53.35 -0.02
N GLN A 25 30.02 53.47 -0.04
CA GLN A 25 29.17 52.29 0.03
C GLN A 25 29.60 51.45 -1.18
N GLN A 26 30.53 50.52 -0.95
CA GLN A 26 30.36 49.23 -1.58
C GLN A 26 28.97 48.77 -1.14
N ILE A 27 27.99 49.04 -2.00
CA ILE A 27 26.84 48.16 -2.13
C ILE A 27 27.48 46.83 -2.51
N ILE A 28 27.82 46.03 -1.50
CA ILE A 28 27.96 44.60 -1.68
C ILE A 28 26.54 44.22 -2.06
N ASP A 29 26.34 43.91 -3.34
CA ASP A 29 25.15 43.21 -3.78
C ASP A 29 24.95 42.06 -2.80
N ALA A 30 23.87 42.11 -2.01
CA ALA A 30 23.34 40.91 -1.41
C ALA A 30 22.98 40.01 -2.58
N ALA A 31 23.91 39.16 -3.02
CA ALA A 31 23.60 38.10 -3.93
C ALA A 31 22.42 37.36 -3.28
N GLU A 32 21.23 37.47 -3.89
CA GLU A 32 20.02 36.80 -3.40
C GLU A 32 20.39 35.36 -3.06
N ASN A 33 20.33 34.98 -1.78
CA ASN A 33 20.48 33.59 -1.36
C ASN A 33 19.23 32.85 -1.83
N LYS A 34 19.15 32.58 -3.13
CA LYS A 34 17.98 31.97 -3.80
C LYS A 34 17.66 30.60 -3.23
N ASP A 35 18.68 29.91 -2.74
CA ASP A 35 18.53 28.64 -2.06
C ASP A 35 17.77 28.79 -0.74
N PHE A 36 18.08 29.81 0.06
CA PHE A 36 17.36 30.11 1.29
C PHE A 36 15.88 30.41 1.02
N GLU A 37 15.58 31.27 0.02
CA GLU A 37 14.20 31.55 -0.38
C GLU A 37 13.45 30.29 -0.85
N GLN A 38 14.14 29.42 -1.59
CA GLN A 38 13.61 28.14 -2.03
C GLN A 38 13.39 27.18 -0.85
N ALA A 39 14.28 27.18 0.14
CA ALA A 39 14.16 26.40 1.37
C ALA A 39 12.91 26.79 2.14
N LEU A 40 12.66 28.09 2.32
CA LEU A 40 11.44 28.61 2.97
C LEU A 40 10.19 28.27 2.16
N LYS A 41 10.22 28.41 0.83
CA LYS A 41 9.10 28.07 -0.04
C LYS A 41 8.74 26.58 -0.02
N THR A 42 9.72 25.72 0.23
CA THR A 42 9.56 24.25 0.29
C THR A 42 9.58 23.71 1.72
N ALA A 43 9.51 24.59 2.72
CA ALA A 43 9.47 24.21 4.13
C ALA A 43 8.29 23.26 4.39
N PRO A 44 8.56 22.06 4.95
CA PRO A 44 7.50 21.17 5.41
C PRO A 44 6.68 21.85 6.51
N LYS A 45 5.48 21.31 6.75
CA LYS A 45 4.67 21.76 7.88
C LYS A 45 5.37 21.39 9.19
N GLY A 46 5.66 22.38 10.01
CA GLY A 46 6.13 22.20 11.38
C GLY A 46 5.21 22.87 12.38
N LEU A 47 5.64 22.81 13.64
CA LEU A 47 5.00 23.50 14.74
C LEU A 47 5.10 25.02 14.55
N HIS A 48 4.04 25.71 14.96
CA HIS A 48 4.11 27.12 15.30
C HIS A 48 4.35 27.20 16.81
N TRP A 49 5.50 27.71 17.25
CA TRP A 49 5.83 27.73 18.68
C TRP A 49 6.12 29.14 19.19
N ASP A 50 5.98 29.33 20.51
CA ASP A 50 6.45 30.54 21.17
C ASP A 50 7.98 30.61 21.07
N ASN A 51 8.53 31.66 20.43
CA ASN A 51 9.96 31.90 20.28
C ASN A 51 10.71 31.89 21.62
N ALA A 52 10.05 32.18 22.74
CA ALA A 52 10.65 32.07 24.08
C ALA A 52 10.94 30.61 24.51
N SER A 53 10.40 29.60 23.80
CA SER A 53 10.68 28.17 24.01
C SER A 53 12.16 27.83 23.83
N PHE A 54 12.89 28.66 23.09
CA PHE A 54 14.31 28.53 22.84
C PHE A 54 15.06 29.80 23.24
N SER A 55 16.38 29.67 23.38
CA SER A 55 17.30 30.75 23.68
C SER A 55 18.41 30.77 22.65
N ILE A 56 18.60 31.91 22.00
CA ILE A 56 19.79 32.18 21.18
C ILE A 56 20.94 32.46 22.14
N ALA A 57 22.02 31.68 22.05
CA ALA A 57 23.16 31.78 22.97
C ALA A 57 23.86 33.15 22.90
N ASP A 58 24.20 33.71 24.06
CA ASP A 58 25.11 34.87 24.16
C ASP A 58 26.56 34.37 24.32
N PHE A 59 27.32 34.40 23.23
CA PHE A 59 28.71 33.95 23.19
C PHE A 59 29.64 34.77 24.10
N LYS A 60 29.36 36.05 24.29
CA LYS A 60 30.15 36.89 25.21
C LYS A 60 29.89 36.45 26.65
N GLN A 61 28.62 36.20 27.00
CA GLN A 61 28.28 35.68 28.32
C GLN A 61 28.85 34.28 28.55
N ALA A 62 28.90 33.45 27.51
CA ALA A 62 29.54 32.14 27.53
C ALA A 62 31.02 32.24 27.91
N ALA A 63 31.77 33.16 27.29
CA ALA A 63 33.18 33.40 27.61
C ALA A 63 33.38 33.91 29.03
N ILE A 64 32.54 34.84 29.48
CA ILE A 64 32.58 35.37 30.86
C ILE A 64 32.34 34.25 31.87
N ASN A 65 31.35 33.39 31.63
CA ASN A 65 31.01 32.27 32.51
C ASN A 65 32.14 31.23 32.58
N ARG A 66 32.77 30.93 31.43
CA ARG A 66 33.83 29.92 31.29
C ARG A 66 35.16 30.38 31.88
N TYR A 67 35.58 31.61 31.60
CA TYR A 67 36.93 32.11 31.87
C TYR A 67 37.00 33.31 32.83
N GLY A 68 35.85 33.83 33.27
CA GLY A 68 35.79 35.00 34.16
C GLY A 68 36.16 36.33 33.49
N LYS A 69 36.34 36.35 32.17
CA LYS A 69 36.70 37.52 31.37
C LYS A 69 35.91 37.55 30.08
N ALA A 70 35.62 38.75 29.57
CA ALA A 70 35.11 38.91 28.23
C ALA A 70 36.18 38.49 27.20
N PRO A 71 35.77 38.11 25.97
CA PRO A 71 36.73 37.79 24.91
C PRO A 71 37.65 38.99 24.65
N SER A 72 38.93 38.73 24.37
CA SER A 72 39.84 39.78 23.94
C SER A 72 39.45 40.22 22.53
N PRO A 73 39.13 41.50 22.29
CA PRO A 73 38.77 41.96 20.95
C PRO A 73 40.02 41.90 20.05
N ASP A 74 40.03 40.92 19.15
CA ASP A 74 40.72 41.03 17.88
C ASP A 74 39.67 41.54 16.88
N ASP A 75 39.98 42.59 16.12
CA ASP A 75 39.04 43.24 15.18
C ASP A 75 38.58 42.29 14.05
N SER A 76 39.16 41.08 13.96
CA SER A 76 38.88 40.08 12.92
C SER A 76 37.90 38.96 13.32
N LEU A 77 37.41 38.90 14.57
CA LEU A 77 36.65 37.73 15.07
C LEU A 77 35.19 38.04 15.38
N ASN A 78 34.29 37.21 14.85
CA ASN A 78 32.85 37.38 15.00
C ASN A 78 32.33 36.73 16.30
N LEU A 79 32.03 37.55 17.31
CA LEU A 79 31.38 37.13 18.56
C LEU A 79 29.85 37.05 18.45
N THR A 80 29.30 37.28 17.26
CA THR A 80 27.85 37.29 17.03
C THR A 80 27.35 35.87 16.85
N ASN A 81 26.32 35.52 17.61
CA ASN A 81 25.51 34.35 17.28
C ASN A 81 24.63 34.69 16.08
N ASN A 82 24.85 34.01 14.96
CA ASN A 82 24.13 34.24 13.72
C ASN A 82 22.73 33.62 13.70
N ALA A 83 22.38 32.81 14.71
CA ALA A 83 21.13 32.11 14.72
C ALA A 83 19.92 33.05 14.89
N LYS A 84 18.80 32.69 14.25
CA LYS A 84 17.54 33.42 14.28
C LYS A 84 16.37 32.46 14.40
N ILE A 85 15.27 32.95 14.96
CA ILE A 85 14.00 32.23 15.04
C ILE A 85 12.93 33.14 14.41
N PHE A 86 12.19 32.62 13.45
CA PHE A 86 11.14 33.35 12.72
C PHE A 86 10.13 32.38 12.13
N ASP A 87 8.98 32.89 11.69
CA ASP A 87 7.98 32.10 10.97
C ASP A 87 8.18 32.23 9.44
N VAL A 88 7.96 31.14 8.70
CA VAL A 88 8.08 31.12 7.21
C VAL A 88 7.22 32.21 6.58
N ASP A 89 6.00 32.37 7.09
CA ASP A 89 5.06 33.44 6.73
C ASP A 89 4.58 34.13 8.02
N PRO A 90 5.12 35.31 8.37
CA PRO A 90 4.76 35.99 9.61
C PRO A 90 3.33 36.55 9.60
N THR A 91 2.61 36.47 8.47
CA THR A 91 1.22 36.92 8.36
C THR A 91 0.21 35.79 8.61
N ASP A 92 0.67 34.53 8.57
CA ASP A 92 -0.14 33.36 8.89
C ASP A 92 0.06 32.97 10.37
N PRO A 93 -0.99 33.05 11.23
CA PRO A 93 -0.89 32.69 12.64
C PRO A 93 -0.63 31.20 12.88
N GLU A 94 -0.74 30.37 11.85
CA GLU A 94 -0.44 28.94 11.90
C GLU A 94 0.87 28.64 11.16
N SER A 95 1.66 29.63 10.80
CA SER A 95 2.87 29.42 10.00
C SER A 95 3.90 28.55 10.72
N THR A 96 4.66 27.80 9.94
CA THR A 96 5.76 26.98 10.47
C THR A 96 6.85 27.91 11.02
N SER A 97 7.23 27.70 12.28
CA SER A 97 8.40 28.36 12.85
C SER A 97 9.68 27.67 12.38
N VAL A 98 10.74 28.45 12.17
CA VAL A 98 12.04 28.03 11.63
C VAL A 98 13.14 28.56 12.54
N ILE A 99 14.16 27.73 12.77
CA ILE A 99 15.45 28.18 13.29
C ILE A 99 16.43 28.23 12.13
N GLU A 100 17.02 29.39 11.89
CA GLU A 100 18.18 29.57 11.02
C GLU A 100 19.43 29.58 11.89
N MET A 101 20.42 28.75 11.61
CA MET A 101 21.72 28.76 12.30
C MET A 101 22.75 29.59 11.54
N THR A 102 22.82 29.38 10.22
CA THR A 102 23.71 30.09 9.29
C THR A 102 23.06 30.19 7.91
N ASN A 103 23.43 31.25 7.17
CA ASN A 103 23.00 31.50 5.80
C ASN A 103 24.06 32.24 4.94
N ALA A 104 25.29 32.35 5.44
CA ALA A 104 26.44 32.94 4.75
C ALA A 104 27.76 32.35 5.29
N GLY A 105 28.90 32.69 4.69
CA GLY A 105 30.23 32.25 5.16
C GLY A 105 30.67 32.91 6.47
N HIS A 106 31.58 32.24 7.19
CA HIS A 106 32.16 32.66 8.47
C HIS A 106 31.11 32.98 9.56
N GLN A 107 30.08 32.15 9.67
CA GLN A 107 29.02 32.28 10.66
C GLN A 107 29.09 31.17 11.69
N THR A 108 28.56 31.44 12.89
CA THR A 108 28.36 30.43 13.92
C THR A 108 27.04 30.69 14.62
N GLY A 109 26.23 29.65 14.75
CA GLY A 109 24.93 29.69 15.41
C GLY A 109 24.90 28.75 16.62
N ALA A 110 24.17 29.14 17.67
CA ALA A 110 23.77 28.22 18.74
C ALA A 110 22.40 28.57 19.31
N VAL A 111 21.50 27.59 19.35
CA VAL A 111 20.16 27.73 19.95
C VAL A 111 19.92 26.58 20.91
N TRP A 112 19.43 26.92 22.10
CA TRP A 112 19.24 25.98 23.20
C TRP A 112 17.80 26.00 23.72
N SER A 113 17.33 24.85 24.20
CA SER A 113 16.08 24.70 24.91
C SER A 113 16.00 25.65 26.11
N ASN A 114 14.84 26.28 26.32
CA ASN A 114 14.63 27.16 27.47
C ASN A 114 13.94 26.41 28.63
N MET A 115 14.75 26.00 29.63
CA MET A 115 14.24 25.29 30.81
C MET A 115 13.18 26.08 31.61
N ASN A 116 13.20 27.42 31.57
CA ASN A 116 12.21 28.24 32.27
C ASN A 116 10.83 28.19 31.61
N ASN A 117 10.79 27.83 30.32
CA ASN A 117 9.56 27.63 29.55
C ASN A 117 9.29 26.15 29.31
N GLU A 118 9.73 25.30 30.25
CA GLU A 118 9.46 23.87 30.28
C GLU A 118 10.00 23.08 29.08
N ASN A 119 10.96 23.64 28.34
CA ASN A 119 11.67 22.96 27.25
C ASN A 119 13.02 22.43 27.76
N TYR A 120 13.10 21.13 27.95
CA TYR A 120 14.30 20.42 28.41
C TYR A 120 14.29 18.97 27.91
N PHE A 121 15.45 18.30 28.02
CA PHE A 121 15.56 16.88 27.74
C PHE A 121 15.73 16.12 29.05
N ASP A 122 14.80 15.24 29.41
CA ASP A 122 14.83 14.49 30.68
C ASP A 122 15.29 13.04 30.49
N ILE A 123 16.56 12.75 30.79
CA ILE A 123 17.14 11.42 30.55
C ILE A 123 16.52 10.30 31.40
N SER A 124 15.65 10.62 32.37
CA SER A 124 14.91 9.64 33.17
C SER A 124 13.64 9.10 32.53
N LYS A 125 13.29 9.57 31.32
CA LYS A 125 12.06 9.19 30.61
C LYS A 125 12.36 8.95 29.15
N ASP A 126 11.64 8.01 28.54
CA ASP A 126 11.66 7.83 27.09
C ASP A 126 11.14 9.10 26.41
N GLN A 127 11.81 9.52 25.34
CA GLN A 127 11.51 10.76 24.64
C GLN A 127 11.77 10.62 23.14
N ILE A 128 10.98 11.33 22.35
CA ILE A 128 11.17 11.46 20.91
C ILE A 128 11.25 12.95 20.58
N ALA A 129 12.18 13.30 19.70
CA ALA A 129 12.24 14.58 19.02
C ALA A 129 12.19 14.32 17.51
N SER A 130 11.36 15.05 16.79
CA SER A 130 11.21 14.96 15.34
C SER A 130 11.30 16.35 14.73
N MET A 131 12.10 16.46 13.67
CA MET A 131 12.44 17.72 13.04
C MET A 131 12.82 17.55 11.58
N TRP A 132 12.73 18.63 10.82
CA TRP A 132 13.28 18.74 9.48
C TRP A 132 14.58 19.55 9.54
N LEU A 133 15.61 19.06 8.88
CA LEU A 133 16.87 19.75 8.67
C LEU A 133 17.01 20.16 7.21
N TYR A 134 17.57 21.34 6.98
CA TYR A 134 18.02 21.80 5.68
C TYR A 134 19.49 22.17 5.79
N LEU A 135 20.32 21.61 4.91
CA LEU A 135 21.78 21.78 4.85
C LEU A 135 22.17 22.21 3.42
N GLY A 136 21.50 23.22 2.88
CA GLY A 136 21.54 23.53 1.44
C GLY A 136 22.75 24.34 1.02
N THR A 137 23.36 24.00 -0.12
CA THR A 137 24.53 24.74 -0.64
C THR A 137 24.18 26.18 -1.04
N ILE A 138 25.05 27.14 -0.73
CA ILE A 138 24.91 28.52 -1.22
C ILE A 138 25.77 28.71 -2.48
N ASN A 139 25.20 29.35 -3.52
CA ASN A 139 25.89 29.76 -4.76
C ASN A 139 26.62 28.65 -5.55
N HIS A 140 26.14 27.40 -5.53
CA HIS A 140 26.76 26.26 -6.21
C HIS A 140 28.23 26.00 -5.81
N ASN A 141 28.60 26.32 -4.57
CA ASN A 141 29.89 25.97 -4.00
C ASN A 141 29.78 24.66 -3.18
N GLU A 142 30.93 24.13 -2.75
CA GLU A 142 30.92 23.06 -1.75
C GLU A 142 30.24 23.57 -0.47
N PRO A 143 29.29 22.83 0.13
CA PRO A 143 28.66 23.20 1.39
C PRO A 143 29.62 22.95 2.55
N GLY A 144 29.46 23.74 3.60
CA GLY A 144 30.17 23.55 4.85
C GLY A 144 29.71 24.55 5.91
N ASP A 145 29.84 24.22 7.18
CA ASP A 145 30.57 23.05 7.70
C ASP A 145 29.63 21.93 8.20
N GLY A 146 28.44 22.28 8.64
CA GLY A 146 27.43 21.35 9.14
C GLY A 146 26.63 21.91 10.31
N MET A 147 25.86 21.03 10.94
CA MET A 147 25.16 21.27 12.20
C MET A 147 25.34 20.11 13.17
N ALA A 148 25.15 20.36 14.46
CA ALA A 148 25.14 19.31 15.47
C ALA A 148 23.96 19.45 16.42
N PHE A 149 23.25 18.34 16.67
CA PHE A 149 22.32 18.20 17.79
C PHE A 149 23.12 17.90 19.06
N VAL A 150 22.85 18.63 20.15
CA VAL A 150 23.65 18.52 21.37
C VAL A 150 22.75 18.35 22.59
N LEU A 151 23.11 17.41 23.46
CA LEU A 151 22.63 17.28 24.83
C LEU A 151 23.72 17.75 25.79
N GLN A 152 23.43 18.69 26.69
CA GLN A 152 24.46 19.25 27.57
C GLN A 152 23.98 19.71 28.95
N ASN A 153 24.94 19.69 29.87
CA ASN A 153 24.88 20.29 31.20
C ASN A 153 26.17 21.11 31.46
N ASP A 154 26.53 21.94 30.49
CA ASP A 154 27.63 22.89 30.56
C ASP A 154 27.25 24.03 31.52
N LYS A 155 28.27 24.59 32.19
CA LYS A 155 28.13 25.70 33.13
C LYS A 155 27.58 26.97 32.48
N ASN A 156 27.75 27.10 31.17
CA ASN A 156 27.23 28.19 30.35
C ASN A 156 25.73 28.07 30.06
N LYS A 157 25.08 26.95 30.41
CA LYS A 157 23.63 26.74 30.31
C LYS A 157 23.12 26.97 28.88
N ASN A 158 22.18 27.89 28.67
CA ASN A 158 21.64 28.24 27.36
C ASN A 158 22.56 29.20 26.55
N ASN A 159 23.77 29.48 27.03
CA ASN A 159 24.79 30.22 26.29
C ASN A 159 25.91 29.31 25.76
N SER A 160 25.74 28.00 25.84
CA SER A 160 26.82 27.05 25.54
C SER A 160 27.26 27.13 24.07
N ILE A 161 28.57 27.07 23.89
CA ILE A 161 29.28 26.98 22.61
C ILE A 161 30.71 26.52 22.93
N ALA A 162 31.38 25.87 21.97
CA ALA A 162 32.81 25.67 22.01
C ALA A 162 33.53 27.02 22.01
N LEU A 163 34.51 27.19 22.89
CA LEU A 163 35.26 28.43 23.06
C LEU A 163 36.76 28.15 23.18
N THR A 164 37.56 28.86 22.39
CA THR A 164 39.01 28.92 22.60
C THR A 164 39.36 29.45 24.00
N ALA A 165 40.62 29.31 24.43
CA ALA A 165 41.09 29.82 25.72
C ALA A 165 40.94 31.35 25.89
N ASP A 166 40.82 32.08 24.78
CA ASP A 166 40.58 33.53 24.76
C ASP A 166 39.09 33.90 24.70
N GLY A 167 38.20 32.90 24.74
CA GLY A 167 36.76 33.11 24.77
C GLY A 167 36.13 33.36 23.40
N ILE A 168 36.78 32.92 22.32
CA ILE A 168 36.27 33.07 20.96
C ILE A 168 35.49 31.81 20.57
N PRO A 169 34.26 31.93 20.02
CA PRO A 169 33.52 30.81 19.43
C PRO A 169 34.30 30.07 18.35
N VAL A 170 34.23 28.74 18.37
CA VAL A 170 34.99 27.89 17.44
C VAL A 170 34.07 27.47 16.28
N ASN A 171 34.41 27.85 15.06
CA ASN A 171 33.73 27.49 13.80
C ASN A 171 34.50 26.39 13.03
N GLY A 172 34.15 26.13 11.77
CA GLY A 172 34.85 25.14 10.93
C GLY A 172 34.49 23.71 11.33
N GLU A 173 35.49 22.83 11.28
CA GLU A 173 35.46 21.42 11.69
C GLU A 173 34.85 21.18 13.09
N SER A 174 34.81 22.22 13.95
CA SER A 174 34.23 22.12 15.29
C SER A 174 32.71 22.12 15.31
N LEU A 175 32.05 22.69 14.29
CA LEU A 175 30.60 22.92 14.24
C LEU A 175 30.03 23.72 15.41
N GLY A 176 30.88 24.42 16.17
CA GLY A 176 30.52 25.09 17.43
C GLY A 176 30.43 24.17 18.65
N VAL A 177 30.81 22.89 18.53
CA VAL A 177 30.66 21.86 19.57
C VAL A 177 31.99 21.29 20.02
N TRP A 178 32.79 20.83 19.06
CA TRP A 178 34.03 20.12 19.30
C TRP A 178 35.13 21.12 19.71
N GLY A 179 36.22 20.59 20.26
CA GLY A 179 37.34 21.40 20.72
C GLY A 179 38.04 22.16 19.60
N ALA A 180 38.67 23.29 19.93
CA ALA A 180 39.48 24.05 19.00
C ALA A 180 40.86 23.41 18.81
N ASP A 181 41.12 22.83 17.63
CA ASP A 181 42.48 22.46 17.21
C ASP A 181 43.20 23.67 16.59
N TRP A 182 43.41 24.73 17.37
CA TRP A 182 43.98 26.00 16.89
C TRP A 182 45.40 26.29 17.42
N ILE A 183 46.00 25.31 18.10
CA ILE A 183 47.32 25.43 18.73
C ILE A 183 48.25 24.36 18.14
N HIS A 184 49.03 24.74 17.12
CA HIS A 184 49.89 23.79 16.40
C HIS A 184 51.39 23.89 16.72
N ASN A 185 51.81 24.95 17.42
CA ASN A 185 53.21 25.30 17.66
C ASN A 185 53.70 24.94 19.08
N ASP A 186 53.02 24.04 19.79
CA ASP A 186 53.40 23.57 21.12
C ASP A 186 53.76 22.08 21.08
N ASP A 187 54.93 21.70 21.58
CA ASP A 187 55.37 20.29 21.57
C ASP A 187 54.80 19.45 22.74
N ASN A 188 54.05 20.06 23.65
CA ASN A 188 53.49 19.36 24.81
C ASN A 188 52.10 18.77 24.50
N GLN A 189 52.08 17.49 24.14
CA GLN A 189 50.86 16.75 23.86
C GLN A 189 49.80 16.85 24.97
N ASP A 190 50.18 16.76 26.25
CA ASP A 190 49.22 16.82 27.36
C ASP A 190 48.56 18.20 27.45
N ARG A 191 49.34 19.28 27.19
CA ARG A 191 48.81 20.64 27.15
C ARG A 191 47.86 20.83 25.97
N LEU A 192 48.24 20.35 24.78
CA LEU A 192 47.41 20.39 23.57
C LEU A 192 46.10 19.63 23.76
N THR A 193 46.20 18.39 24.28
CA THR A 193 45.04 17.55 24.59
C THR A 193 44.10 18.22 25.59
N LYS A 194 44.67 18.88 26.62
CA LYS A 194 43.88 19.65 27.57
C LYS A 194 43.21 20.86 26.92
N ALA A 195 43.91 21.56 26.03
CA ALA A 195 43.38 22.73 25.34
C ALA A 195 42.17 22.38 24.46
N ILE A 196 42.29 21.35 23.62
CA ILE A 196 41.20 20.90 22.74
C ILE A 196 39.99 20.40 23.57
N THR A 197 40.20 19.52 24.55
CA THR A 197 39.09 19.02 25.40
C THR A 197 38.41 20.10 26.24
N SER A 198 39.15 21.08 26.74
CA SER A 198 38.60 22.17 27.56
C SER A 198 37.87 23.26 26.76
N SER A 199 38.12 23.33 25.45
CA SER A 199 37.49 24.32 24.56
C SER A 199 36.16 23.82 23.99
N ALA A 200 35.94 22.51 23.92
CA ALA A 200 34.65 21.94 23.51
C ALA A 200 33.49 22.33 24.46
N ILE A 201 32.24 22.05 24.08
CA ILE A 201 31.11 22.14 25.01
C ILE A 201 31.29 21.08 26.12
N GLN A 202 31.31 21.52 27.37
CA GLN A 202 31.58 20.66 28.51
C GLN A 202 30.34 19.86 28.91
N ASN A 203 30.53 18.69 29.53
CA ASN A 203 29.46 17.84 30.04
C ASN A 203 28.35 17.59 29.00
N SER A 204 28.75 17.17 27.81
CA SER A 204 27.86 17.11 26.64
C SER A 204 28.07 15.86 25.81
N TRP A 205 27.06 15.55 25.01
CA TRP A 205 27.11 14.58 23.91
C TRP A 205 26.51 15.23 22.67
N ALA A 206 27.07 14.95 21.50
CA ALA A 206 26.65 15.55 20.24
C ALA A 206 26.50 14.52 19.12
N LEU A 207 25.56 14.79 18.22
CA LEU A 207 25.33 14.14 16.93
C LEU A 207 25.58 15.17 15.84
N GLU A 208 26.62 14.97 15.04
CA GLU A 208 26.98 15.87 13.95
C GLU A 208 26.35 15.42 12.63
N PHE A 209 25.99 16.40 11.82
CA PHE A 209 25.61 16.28 10.42
C PHE A 209 26.65 17.07 9.63
N ASP A 210 27.75 16.40 9.31
CA ASP A 210 28.96 17.01 8.76
C ASP A 210 28.94 17.01 7.22
N THR A 211 28.81 18.21 6.65
CA THR A 211 28.69 18.43 5.22
C THR A 211 30.02 18.77 4.55
N PHE A 212 31.10 18.93 5.32
CA PHE A 212 32.41 19.34 4.82
C PHE A 212 33.54 18.46 5.32
N ILE A 213 34.22 17.80 4.40
CA ILE A 213 35.23 16.79 4.75
C ILE A 213 36.58 17.45 5.11
N ASP A 214 36.90 17.49 6.40
CA ASP A 214 38.11 18.08 6.98
C ASP A 214 39.33 17.13 6.89
N LYS A 215 39.91 17.08 5.69
CA LYS A 215 40.94 16.10 5.28
C LYS A 215 42.34 16.67 5.08
N GLU A 216 42.63 17.86 5.56
CA GLU A 216 43.94 18.48 5.37
C GLU A 216 44.79 18.32 6.63
N GLU A 217 46.09 18.00 6.49
CA GLU A 217 47.01 18.07 7.62
C GLU A 217 47.18 19.52 8.10
N ALA A 218 47.52 19.73 9.37
CA ALA A 218 47.77 21.08 9.87
C ALA A 218 48.90 21.77 9.10
N ASN A 219 48.78 23.09 9.00
CA ASN A 219 49.75 23.96 8.35
C ASN A 219 50.07 25.11 9.31
N SER A 220 51.35 25.37 9.55
CA SER A 220 51.80 26.45 10.44
C SER A 220 51.39 27.86 9.97
N SER A 221 50.88 27.98 8.75
CA SER A 221 50.40 29.23 8.14
C SER A 221 48.91 29.48 8.39
N THR A 222 48.14 28.47 8.83
CA THR A 222 46.73 28.57 9.19
C THR A 222 46.58 28.37 10.70
N LYS A 223 45.77 29.21 11.34
CA LYS A 223 45.51 29.08 12.79
C LYS A 223 44.39 28.09 13.10
N GLU A 224 43.48 27.86 12.16
CA GLU A 224 42.33 26.98 12.32
C GLU A 224 42.69 25.55 11.88
N GLY A 225 42.18 24.57 12.62
CA GLY A 225 42.29 23.16 12.26
C GLY A 225 41.34 22.79 11.12
N ARG A 226 41.60 21.62 10.52
CA ARG A 226 41.03 21.17 9.23
C ARG A 226 41.26 19.67 9.00
N SER A 227 41.34 18.92 10.10
CA SER A 227 41.91 17.57 10.14
C SER A 227 41.03 16.54 10.86
N PHE A 228 39.85 16.93 11.38
CA PHE A 228 39.00 16.01 12.14
C PHE A 228 38.63 14.74 11.38
N ASP A 229 38.40 14.82 10.07
CA ASP A 229 38.10 13.65 9.22
C ASP A 229 39.33 12.93 8.68
N TYR A 230 40.54 13.49 8.88
CA TYR A 230 41.73 13.02 8.19
C TYR A 230 42.05 11.55 8.54
N ASP A 231 41.86 10.67 7.55
CA ASP A 231 42.30 9.28 7.58
C ASP A 231 42.90 8.91 6.20
N PRO A 232 44.24 8.81 6.07
CA PRO A 232 44.88 8.56 4.77
C PRO A 232 44.60 7.16 4.20
N PHE A 233 43.94 6.28 4.96
CA PHE A 233 43.62 4.92 4.54
C PHE A 233 42.15 4.71 4.17
N LYS A 234 41.31 5.75 4.23
CA LYS A 234 39.88 5.66 3.94
C LYS A 234 39.44 6.63 2.87
N THR A 235 38.41 6.22 2.13
CA THR A 235 37.59 7.17 1.37
C THR A 235 36.70 7.89 2.36
N LEU A 236 36.86 9.20 2.44
CA LEU A 236 36.07 10.07 3.30
C LEU A 236 34.86 10.59 2.54
N GLU A 237 33.73 10.68 3.23
CA GLU A 237 32.46 11.19 2.71
C GLU A 237 31.86 12.14 3.75
N LYS A 238 30.92 12.98 3.32
CA LYS A 238 30.03 13.70 4.23
C LYS A 238 29.33 12.68 5.10
N HIS A 239 29.09 12.98 6.37
CA HIS A 239 28.74 11.92 7.31
C HIS A 239 27.90 12.39 8.47
N ILE A 240 27.35 11.41 9.19
CA ILE A 240 26.69 11.59 10.47
C ILE A 240 27.43 10.72 11.48
N ALA A 241 27.87 11.32 12.58
CA ALA A 241 28.51 10.61 13.68
C ALA A 241 28.22 11.31 15.01
N GLY A 242 28.64 10.70 16.11
CA GLY A 242 28.42 11.30 17.42
C GLY A 242 29.52 10.96 18.42
N GLY A 243 29.46 11.60 19.58
CA GLY A 243 30.50 11.45 20.59
C GLY A 243 30.39 12.45 21.74
N TYR A 244 31.40 12.44 22.61
CA TYR A 244 31.49 13.30 23.78
C TYR A 244 32.53 14.41 23.55
N PRO A 245 32.11 15.65 23.31
CA PRO A 245 33.03 16.71 22.87
C PRO A 245 34.19 17.00 23.84
N ALA A 246 33.95 16.90 25.15
CA ALA A 246 34.98 17.23 26.15
C ALA A 246 35.88 16.04 26.56
N LEU A 247 35.70 14.84 25.99
CA LEU A 247 36.53 13.69 26.34
C LEU A 247 37.79 13.61 25.48
N LYS A 248 38.91 13.25 26.12
CA LYS A 248 40.19 13.04 25.43
C LYS A 248 40.09 12.01 24.31
N ASP A 249 39.37 10.91 24.55
CA ASP A 249 39.29 9.78 23.62
C ASP A 249 38.53 10.13 22.32
N THR A 250 37.82 11.25 22.29
CA THR A 250 37.24 11.81 21.05
C THR A 250 38.33 12.27 20.09
N TYR A 251 39.48 12.70 20.59
CA TYR A 251 40.57 13.27 19.79
C TYR A 251 41.78 12.35 19.72
N LYS A 252 42.32 12.19 18.52
CA LYS A 252 43.55 11.46 18.27
C LYS A 252 44.66 12.45 17.92
N PHE A 253 45.62 12.57 18.83
CA PHE A 253 46.81 13.40 18.61
C PHE A 253 47.70 12.82 17.50
N VAL A 254 48.09 13.67 16.55
CA VAL A 254 49.08 13.37 15.52
C VAL A 254 50.37 14.12 15.83
N SER A 255 51.46 13.37 16.04
CA SER A 255 52.75 13.91 16.49
C SER A 255 53.64 14.48 15.39
N TYR A 256 53.13 14.61 14.17
CA TYR A 256 53.88 15.22 13.06
C TYR A 256 53.82 16.73 13.22
N TYR A 257 54.95 17.43 13.05
CA TYR A 257 54.97 18.88 13.14
C TYR A 257 54.54 19.53 11.81
N PRO A 258 53.60 20.50 11.79
CA PRO A 258 52.92 21.09 12.95
C PRO A 258 51.86 20.14 13.55
N HIS A 259 51.76 20.08 14.88
CA HIS A 259 50.90 19.10 15.58
C HIS A 259 49.42 19.40 15.39
N TYR A 260 48.61 18.34 15.30
CA TYR A 260 47.16 18.44 15.08
C TYR A 260 46.39 17.25 15.65
N PHE A 261 45.06 17.33 15.63
CA PHE A 261 44.17 16.26 16.03
C PHE A 261 43.30 15.80 14.87
N THR A 262 43.06 14.49 14.82
CA THR A 262 41.94 13.92 14.06
C THR A 262 40.87 13.46 15.06
N MET A 263 39.64 13.22 14.62
CA MET A 263 38.54 12.81 15.49
C MET A 263 38.25 11.31 15.37
N ASN A 264 37.88 10.69 16.49
CA ASN A 264 37.37 9.33 16.54
C ASN A 264 35.84 9.36 16.38
N HIS A 265 35.35 9.41 15.15
CA HIS A 265 33.91 9.38 14.85
C HIS A 265 33.30 8.04 15.29
N THR A 266 32.44 8.07 16.32
CA THR A 266 31.71 6.87 16.73
C THR A 266 30.47 6.68 15.87
N ASN A 267 30.19 5.44 15.48
CA ASN A 267 29.06 5.06 14.63
C ASN A 267 28.96 5.81 13.29
N TYR A 268 30.09 6.18 12.70
CA TYR A 268 30.19 6.87 11.40
C TYR A 268 29.25 6.28 10.34
N GLN A 269 28.32 7.11 9.84
CA GLN A 269 27.46 6.81 8.70
C GLN A 269 27.82 7.72 7.54
N ALA A 270 28.26 7.14 6.43
CA ALA A 270 28.58 7.89 5.21
C ALA A 270 27.29 8.30 4.49
N VAL A 271 27.15 9.60 4.18
CA VAL A 271 25.97 10.19 3.55
C VAL A 271 26.40 11.18 2.46
N PRO A 272 26.76 10.71 1.25
CA PRO A 272 27.26 11.57 0.17
C PRO A 272 26.35 12.76 -0.19
N ASP A 273 25.03 12.61 -0.05
CA ASP A 273 24.02 13.62 -0.38
C ASP A 273 23.42 14.31 0.86
N LEU A 274 24.17 14.37 1.97
CA LEU A 274 23.76 15.00 3.23
C LEU A 274 23.26 16.44 3.02
N ALA A 275 24.04 17.24 2.29
CA ALA A 275 23.73 18.60 1.88
C ALA A 275 22.95 18.71 0.55
N GLY A 276 22.29 17.63 0.13
CA GLY A 276 21.63 17.54 -1.17
C GLY A 276 22.47 16.87 -2.26
N THR A 277 21.89 16.70 -3.44
CA THR A 277 22.56 16.04 -4.58
C THR A 277 23.35 17.07 -5.37
N ILE A 278 24.67 16.94 -5.39
CA ILE A 278 25.58 17.82 -6.14
C ILE A 278 26.05 17.08 -7.40
N THR A 279 25.74 17.64 -8.57
CA THR A 279 26.25 17.14 -9.86
C THR A 279 27.47 17.97 -10.26
N LYS A 280 28.58 17.28 -10.56
CA LYS A 280 29.83 17.91 -11.01
C LYS A 280 30.12 17.54 -12.47
N GLU A 281 30.63 18.51 -13.22
CA GLU A 281 31.22 18.28 -14.54
C GLU A 281 32.55 17.52 -14.44
N LYS A 282 33.09 17.09 -15.58
CA LYS A 282 34.36 16.35 -15.64
C LYS A 282 35.57 17.13 -15.10
N ASP A 283 35.51 18.46 -15.08
CA ASP A 283 36.55 19.33 -14.54
C ASP A 283 36.37 19.63 -13.04
N GLY A 284 35.34 19.06 -12.41
CA GLY A 284 35.04 19.21 -10.98
C GLY A 284 34.16 20.41 -10.64
N THR A 285 33.77 21.24 -11.62
CA THR A 285 32.82 22.34 -11.40
C THR A 285 31.41 21.80 -11.09
N ILE A 286 30.68 22.45 -10.18
CA ILE A 286 29.30 22.07 -9.85
C ILE A 286 28.37 22.58 -10.95
N SER A 287 27.67 21.68 -11.64
CA SER A 287 26.71 22.05 -12.70
C SER A 287 25.25 22.06 -12.24
N ASP A 288 24.92 21.33 -11.18
CA ASP A 288 23.57 21.32 -10.61
C ASP A 288 23.61 20.97 -9.11
N VAL A 289 22.68 21.54 -8.35
CA VAL A 289 22.48 21.19 -6.94
C VAL A 289 20.98 21.03 -6.67
N ILE A 290 20.62 19.87 -6.10
CA ILE A 290 19.26 19.59 -5.64
C ILE A 290 19.27 19.51 -4.11
N ASN A 291 19.09 20.67 -3.47
CA ASN A 291 18.90 20.80 -2.03
C ASN A 291 17.47 20.39 -1.64
N ARG A 292 17.30 19.79 -0.45
CA ARG A 292 15.98 19.39 0.06
C ARG A 292 15.98 19.24 1.58
N TRP A 293 14.81 19.45 2.17
CA TRP A 293 14.56 19.14 3.57
C TRP A 293 14.66 17.64 3.84
N ARG A 294 15.21 17.30 5.00
CA ARG A 294 15.47 15.93 5.44
C ARG A 294 14.91 15.76 6.84
N HIS A 295 14.00 14.80 7.01
CA HIS A 295 13.45 14.54 8.33
C HIS A 295 14.48 13.80 9.19
N VAL A 296 14.48 14.10 10.49
CA VAL A 296 15.26 13.43 11.50
C VAL A 296 14.37 13.13 12.70
N THR A 297 14.30 11.85 13.07
CA THR A 297 13.73 11.40 14.34
C THR A 297 14.84 11.00 15.30
N ILE A 298 14.89 11.59 16.48
CA ILE A 298 15.77 11.20 17.59
C ILE A 298 14.90 10.55 18.66
N SER A 299 15.24 9.34 19.09
CA SER A 299 14.54 8.59 20.13
C SER A 299 15.50 8.22 21.25
N TRP A 300 15.10 8.47 22.49
CA TRP A 300 15.84 8.10 23.69
C TRP A 300 15.10 7.01 24.46
N SER A 301 15.83 5.94 24.75
CA SER A 301 15.41 4.86 25.64
C SER A 301 16.10 5.03 26.98
N HIS A 302 15.34 5.42 28.00
CA HIS A 302 15.84 5.56 29.37
C HIS A 302 16.34 4.22 29.93
N GLU A 303 15.58 3.15 29.72
CA GLU A 303 15.92 1.81 30.23
C GLU A 303 17.31 1.36 29.77
N ASN A 304 17.64 1.63 28.51
CA ASN A 304 18.89 1.17 27.88
C ASN A 304 20.00 2.23 27.88
N ASN A 305 19.69 3.47 28.28
CA ASN A 305 20.53 4.64 28.05
C ASN A 305 21.00 4.76 26.59
N GLN A 306 20.06 4.61 25.65
CA GLN A 306 20.37 4.60 24.21
C GLN A 306 19.68 5.75 23.50
N LEU A 307 20.44 6.43 22.65
CA LEU A 307 19.93 7.42 21.70
C LEU A 307 20.01 6.83 20.30
N THR A 308 18.87 6.71 19.63
CA THR A 308 18.77 6.27 18.24
C THR A 308 18.32 7.44 17.39
N TYR A 309 18.98 7.68 16.26
CA TYR A 309 18.46 8.60 15.24
C TYR A 309 18.03 7.83 13.99
N ALA A 310 17.05 8.38 13.30
CA ALA A 310 16.65 8.01 11.95
C ALA A 310 16.71 9.27 11.08
N TYR A 311 17.60 9.27 10.08
CA TYR A 311 17.78 10.37 9.13
C TYR A 311 17.13 10.02 7.79
N ASN A 312 16.47 11.01 7.18
CA ASN A 312 15.70 10.91 5.94
C ASN A 312 14.61 9.83 6.02
N ASP A 313 13.90 9.77 7.15
CA ASP A 313 12.85 8.78 7.44
C ASP A 313 11.43 9.25 7.08
N LYS A 314 11.26 10.47 6.58
CA LYS A 314 9.98 11.03 6.11
C LYS A 314 10.19 11.91 4.88
N ASP A 315 9.26 11.84 3.92
CA ASP A 315 9.29 12.64 2.70
C ASP A 315 8.72 14.05 2.94
N PRO A 316 9.43 15.14 2.59
CA PRO A 316 9.04 16.51 2.94
C PRO A 316 7.78 17.02 2.24
N ASN A 317 7.42 16.44 1.09
CA ASN A 317 6.24 16.88 0.32
C ASN A 317 4.98 16.11 0.71
N THR A 318 5.13 14.83 1.03
CA THR A 318 4.00 13.91 1.26
C THR A 318 3.82 13.52 2.72
N SER A 319 4.80 13.83 3.59
CA SER A 319 4.88 13.39 4.99
C SER A 319 4.90 11.87 5.17
N LYS A 320 5.05 11.11 4.09
CA LYS A 320 5.08 9.65 4.16
C LYS A 320 6.40 9.13 4.72
N PRO A 321 6.38 8.03 5.49
CA PRO A 321 7.58 7.35 5.92
C PRO A 321 8.44 6.89 4.73
N ILE A 322 9.74 7.16 4.80
CA ILE A 322 10.74 6.63 3.87
C ILE A 322 11.35 5.38 4.50
N THR A 323 11.49 4.31 3.71
CA THR A 323 12.04 3.02 4.17
C THR A 323 13.16 2.54 3.24
N GLY A 324 13.86 1.47 3.64
CA GLY A 324 14.96 0.90 2.87
C GLY A 324 16.23 1.74 2.92
N SER A 325 17.05 1.67 1.87
CA SER A 325 18.41 2.25 1.85
C SER A 325 18.47 3.77 1.85
N GLN A 326 17.34 4.45 1.63
CA GLN A 326 17.27 5.92 1.70
C GLN A 326 17.17 6.45 3.13
N ARG A 327 16.75 5.59 4.07
CA ARG A 327 16.66 5.91 5.49
C ARG A 327 17.90 5.38 6.19
N ILE A 328 18.55 6.23 6.99
CA ILE A 328 19.74 5.86 7.76
C ILE A 328 19.36 5.82 9.24
N THR A 329 19.69 4.73 9.93
CA THR A 329 19.42 4.58 11.36
C THR A 329 20.67 4.14 12.09
N SER A 330 20.96 4.77 13.22
CA SER A 330 22.08 4.37 14.08
C SER A 330 21.77 4.65 15.55
N THR A 331 22.40 3.87 16.44
CA THR A 331 22.13 3.87 17.88
C THR A 331 23.41 4.03 18.67
N PHE A 332 23.41 4.99 19.60
CA PHE A 332 24.52 5.28 20.51
C PHE A 332 24.17 4.84 21.93
N ASN A 333 25.12 4.17 22.58
CA ASN A 333 25.05 3.97 24.03
C ASN A 333 25.59 5.23 24.70
N ILE A 334 24.73 5.92 25.45
CA ILE A 334 25.08 7.15 26.14
C ILE A 334 25.33 6.82 27.61
N ASP A 335 26.54 7.00 28.10
CA ASP A 335 26.82 7.03 29.55
C ASP A 335 26.37 8.38 30.14
N PRO A 336 25.32 8.42 30.99
CA PRO A 336 24.83 9.66 31.57
C PRO A 336 25.82 10.34 32.52
N LYS A 337 26.85 9.63 33.01
CA LYS A 337 27.88 10.20 33.90
C LYS A 337 28.66 11.32 33.21
N ASN A 338 28.79 11.26 31.89
CA ASN A 338 29.50 12.27 31.11
C ASN A 338 28.77 13.62 31.08
N PHE A 339 27.49 13.69 31.50
CA PHE A 339 26.78 14.96 31.68
C PHE A 339 27.05 15.62 33.04
N GLY A 340 27.77 14.98 33.96
CA GLY A 340 28.11 15.57 35.26
C GLY A 340 26.90 16.05 36.08
N LEU A 341 25.75 15.40 35.90
CA LEU A 341 24.51 15.72 36.63
C LEU A 341 24.70 15.42 38.12
N THR A 342 24.21 16.32 38.97
CA THR A 342 24.30 16.23 40.43
C THR A 342 22.93 16.50 41.07
N ASP A 343 22.80 16.25 42.37
CA ASP A 343 21.61 16.56 43.17
C ASP A 343 20.29 15.93 42.67
N GLY A 344 20.39 14.76 42.03
CA GLY A 344 19.24 14.07 41.46
C GLY A 344 18.65 14.75 40.21
N ASN A 345 19.34 15.74 39.62
CA ASN A 345 18.92 16.35 38.37
C ASN A 345 19.02 15.35 37.21
N THR A 346 17.98 15.28 36.39
CA THR A 346 17.88 14.43 35.18
C THR A 346 17.68 15.26 33.92
N LYS A 347 17.63 16.59 34.04
CA LYS A 347 17.32 17.50 32.94
C LYS A 347 18.60 18.04 32.31
N LEU A 348 18.65 17.97 30.99
CA LEU A 348 19.68 18.52 30.13
C LEU A 348 19.11 19.66 29.30
N TYR A 349 19.97 20.61 28.96
CA TYR A 349 19.72 21.47 27.82
C TYR A 349 19.90 20.63 26.56
N TRP A 350 19.04 20.85 25.58
CA TRP A 350 19.24 20.31 24.24
C TRP A 350 19.15 21.44 23.23
N GLY A 351 19.73 21.25 22.06
CA GLY A 351 19.73 22.30 21.05
C GLY A 351 20.61 21.96 19.87
N PHE A 352 20.90 22.99 19.09
CA PHE A 352 21.73 22.88 17.92
C PHE A 352 22.82 23.94 17.93
N THR A 353 23.95 23.57 17.35
CA THR A 353 24.97 24.49 16.88
C THR A 353 25.16 24.27 15.38
N GLY A 354 25.74 25.25 14.70
CA GLY A 354 26.15 25.12 13.31
C GLY A 354 27.16 26.19 12.97
N SER A 355 27.98 25.93 11.95
CA SER A 355 28.97 26.89 11.49
C SER A 355 29.17 26.83 9.98
N THR A 356 29.81 27.88 9.48
CA THR A 356 30.34 27.95 8.14
C THR A 356 31.76 28.52 8.17
N GLY A 357 32.59 28.10 7.23
CA GLY A 357 33.93 28.64 6.99
C GLY A 357 33.97 29.50 5.73
N ASN A 358 35.01 29.28 4.91
CA ASN A 358 35.08 29.83 3.54
C ASN A 358 33.97 29.25 2.64
N TYR A 359 33.57 28.02 2.92
CA TYR A 359 32.41 27.36 2.35
C TYR A 359 31.19 27.65 3.24
N SER A 360 30.00 27.64 2.64
CA SER A 360 28.80 28.08 3.33
C SER A 360 27.57 27.31 2.89
N GLU A 361 26.66 27.13 3.83
CA GLU A 361 25.37 26.49 3.61
C GLU A 361 24.27 27.16 4.44
N ASN A 362 23.03 26.93 3.99
CA ASN A 362 21.84 27.25 4.73
C ASN A 362 21.58 26.12 5.74
N ASN A 363 21.69 26.46 7.03
CA ASN A 363 21.47 25.55 8.13
C ASN A 363 20.15 25.90 8.81
N LEU A 364 19.06 25.21 8.43
CA LEU A 364 17.70 25.51 8.90
C LEU A 364 17.07 24.30 9.61
N LEU A 365 16.22 24.58 10.60
CA LEU A 365 15.50 23.57 11.37
C LEU A 365 14.03 23.92 11.52
N ILE A 366 13.19 22.89 11.47
CA ILE A 366 11.74 22.97 11.76
C ILE A 366 11.40 21.82 12.70
N PHE A 367 10.70 22.08 13.81
CA PHE A 367 10.27 21.03 14.73
C PHE A 367 8.86 20.52 14.43
N GLU A 368 8.68 19.20 14.52
CA GLU A 368 7.37 18.54 14.60
C GLU A 368 7.05 18.14 16.05
N SER A 369 8.08 17.92 16.87
CA SER A 369 7.95 17.72 18.32
C SER A 369 9.08 18.40 19.08
N ILE A 370 8.73 18.93 20.26
CA ILE A 370 9.67 19.53 21.22
C ILE A 370 9.72 18.60 22.43
N PRO A 371 10.88 18.01 22.77
CA PRO A 371 11.08 17.26 24.01
C PRO A 371 10.47 17.94 25.22
N SER A 372 9.86 17.14 26.09
CA SER A 372 9.19 17.56 27.33
C SER A 372 7.94 18.44 27.22
N TYR A 373 7.52 18.85 26.02
CA TYR A 373 6.22 19.52 25.84
C TYR A 373 5.07 18.52 25.86
N VAL A 374 5.03 17.65 24.86
CA VAL A 374 3.99 16.63 24.66
C VAL A 374 4.63 15.41 24.02
N ASP A 375 4.20 14.22 24.44
CA ASP A 375 4.41 12.98 23.71
C ASP A 375 3.04 12.38 23.40
N ALA A 376 2.82 12.02 22.15
CA ALA A 376 1.64 11.30 21.72
C ALA A 376 1.97 10.44 20.50
N GLN A 377 1.10 9.46 20.23
CA GLN A 377 1.24 8.56 19.12
C GLN A 377 -0.08 8.44 18.36
N ALA A 378 0.00 8.45 17.03
CA ALA A 378 -1.10 8.04 16.16
C ALA A 378 -0.90 6.59 15.68
N THR A 379 -1.99 5.84 15.61
CA THR A 379 -2.02 4.48 15.04
C THR A 379 -3.30 4.31 14.24
N THR A 380 -3.32 3.37 13.29
CA THR A 380 -4.53 3.02 12.54
C THR A 380 -4.93 1.56 12.72
N SER A 381 -6.20 1.28 12.49
CA SER A 381 -6.70 -0.07 12.21
C SER A 381 -7.94 0.00 11.33
N ILE A 382 -8.19 -1.08 10.59
CA ILE A 382 -9.35 -1.20 9.70
C ILE A 382 -10.17 -2.41 10.17
N TYR A 383 -11.48 -2.21 10.28
CA TYR A 383 -12.44 -3.25 10.66
C TYR A 383 -13.47 -3.42 9.55
N ASN A 384 -13.74 -4.66 9.16
CA ASN A 384 -14.82 -5.00 8.24
C ASN A 384 -16.07 -5.29 9.07
N ASP A 385 -17.00 -4.34 9.04
CA ASP A 385 -18.26 -4.40 9.79
C ASP A 385 -19.19 -5.48 9.24
N SER A 386 -19.11 -5.75 7.92
CA SER A 386 -19.93 -6.76 7.26
C SER A 386 -19.59 -8.18 7.70
N THR A 387 -18.32 -8.44 8.02
CA THR A 387 -17.85 -9.75 8.53
C THR A 387 -17.53 -9.76 10.01
N SER A 388 -17.53 -8.60 10.68
CA SER A 388 -17.10 -8.44 12.07
C SER A 388 -15.66 -8.93 12.32
N THR A 389 -14.72 -8.52 11.46
CA THR A 389 -13.30 -8.93 11.54
C THR A 389 -12.36 -7.77 11.23
N ALA A 390 -11.16 -7.77 11.84
CA ALA A 390 -10.10 -6.84 11.46
C ALA A 390 -9.56 -7.12 10.05
N VAL A 391 -9.13 -6.07 9.35
CA VAL A 391 -8.47 -6.14 8.04
C VAL A 391 -6.99 -5.82 8.25
N PRO A 392 -6.10 -6.84 8.28
CA PRO A 392 -4.67 -6.61 8.44
C PRO A 392 -4.01 -6.14 7.13
N ASP A 393 -2.77 -5.65 7.21
CA ASP A 393 -1.95 -5.35 6.04
C ASP A 393 -1.80 -6.58 5.10
N GLY A 394 -1.97 -6.32 3.81
CA GLY A 394 -2.04 -7.35 2.77
C GLY A 394 -3.32 -8.19 2.78
N GLY A 395 -4.29 -7.87 3.64
CA GLY A 395 -5.55 -8.59 3.78
C GLY A 395 -6.49 -8.45 2.57
N SER A 396 -7.72 -8.92 2.72
CA SER A 396 -8.76 -8.79 1.69
C SER A 396 -10.15 -8.56 2.26
N VAL A 397 -10.97 -7.85 1.48
CA VAL A 397 -12.40 -7.64 1.74
C VAL A 397 -13.17 -7.86 0.44
N ASP A 398 -14.48 -8.06 0.53
CA ASP A 398 -15.30 -8.06 -0.66
C ASP A 398 -15.67 -6.64 -1.08
N ALA A 399 -15.93 -6.45 -2.37
CA ALA A 399 -16.60 -5.25 -2.85
C ALA A 399 -17.91 -5.03 -2.08
N LEU A 400 -18.21 -3.77 -1.77
CA LEU A 400 -19.42 -3.34 -1.08
C LEU A 400 -19.50 -3.73 0.40
N ASP A 401 -18.43 -4.30 0.97
CA ASP A 401 -18.31 -4.44 2.43
C ASP A 401 -18.25 -3.07 3.09
N ASP A 402 -19.00 -2.93 4.19
CA ASP A 402 -18.92 -1.79 5.09
C ASP A 402 -17.63 -1.91 5.93
N LEU A 403 -16.87 -0.82 5.98
CA LEU A 403 -15.59 -0.75 6.66
C LEU A 403 -15.56 0.46 7.62
N THR A 404 -14.93 0.25 8.77
CA THR A 404 -14.61 1.30 9.73
C THR A 404 -13.10 1.45 9.83
N TYR A 405 -12.61 2.66 9.54
CA TYR A 405 -11.22 3.06 9.73
C TYR A 405 -11.09 3.78 11.06
N ASN A 406 -10.26 3.25 11.95
CA ASN A 406 -9.99 3.84 13.25
C ASN A 406 -8.61 4.51 13.23
N TYR A 407 -8.55 5.80 13.54
CA TYR A 407 -7.32 6.53 13.81
C TYR A 407 -7.26 6.82 15.30
N THR A 408 -6.36 6.16 16.02
CA THR A 408 -6.23 6.28 17.48
C THR A 408 -5.07 7.18 17.83
N LEU A 409 -5.39 8.31 18.45
CA LEU A 409 -4.44 9.26 19.03
C LEU A 409 -4.29 8.98 20.52
N THR A 410 -3.07 8.72 20.98
CA THR A 410 -2.76 8.39 22.39
C THR A 410 -1.77 9.40 22.96
N TYR A 411 -2.21 10.23 23.88
CA TYR A 411 -1.40 11.16 24.65
C TYR A 411 -0.67 10.42 25.79
N LYS A 412 0.65 10.52 25.81
CA LYS A 412 1.55 9.81 26.74
C LYS A 412 1.99 10.66 27.92
N GLY A 413 1.75 11.98 27.92
CA GLY A 413 2.04 12.86 29.05
C GLY A 413 2.89 14.06 28.68
N TRP A 414 3.61 14.57 29.70
CA TRP A 414 4.50 15.75 29.74
C TRP A 414 3.87 17.04 30.28
N ASN A 415 4.56 18.18 30.11
CA ASN A 415 4.25 19.43 30.82
C ASN A 415 3.08 20.17 30.16
N LYS A 416 2.89 19.99 28.84
CA LYS A 416 1.84 20.64 28.07
C LYS A 416 0.76 19.66 27.64
N THR A 417 -0.37 20.22 27.23
CA THR A 417 -1.48 19.48 26.64
C THR A 417 -1.36 19.50 25.12
N TRP A 418 -2.05 18.57 24.44
CA TRP A 418 -2.15 18.58 22.98
C TRP A 418 -3.53 19.08 22.57
N SER A 419 -3.59 20.30 22.02
CA SER A 419 -4.85 20.97 21.68
C SER A 419 -4.83 21.45 20.22
N GLN A 420 -5.99 21.95 19.75
CA GLN A 420 -6.17 22.42 18.38
C GLN A 420 -5.76 21.38 17.32
N ILE A 421 -6.03 20.09 17.60
CA ILE A 421 -5.55 18.98 16.77
C ILE A 421 -6.33 18.96 15.46
N LYS A 422 -5.67 19.36 14.36
CA LYS A 422 -6.15 19.30 12.99
C LYS A 422 -5.73 17.96 12.39
N ALA A 423 -6.72 17.09 12.17
CA ALA A 423 -6.59 15.82 11.48
C ALA A 423 -6.78 16.02 9.97
N LYS A 424 -5.87 15.46 9.18
CA LYS A 424 -5.98 15.36 7.72
C LYS A 424 -5.75 13.91 7.32
N MET A 425 -6.82 13.22 6.99
CA MET A 425 -6.81 11.78 6.70
C MET A 425 -7.05 11.56 5.21
N LYS A 426 -6.05 11.07 4.48
CA LYS A 426 -6.18 10.81 3.04
C LYS A 426 -7.20 9.70 2.78
N ILE A 427 -8.06 9.90 1.80
CA ILE A 427 -9.02 8.89 1.38
C ILE A 427 -8.28 7.80 0.57
N PRO A 428 -8.28 6.53 1.02
CA PRO A 428 -7.68 5.46 0.23
C PRO A 428 -8.44 5.27 -1.09
N LYS A 429 -7.71 4.93 -2.16
CA LYS A 429 -8.33 4.63 -3.46
C LYS A 429 -9.29 3.45 -3.33
N ASN A 430 -10.44 3.53 -4.01
CA ASN A 430 -11.52 2.54 -4.01
C ASN A 430 -12.30 2.44 -2.70
N ILE A 431 -12.21 3.44 -1.82
CA ILE A 431 -13.01 3.56 -0.61
C ILE A 431 -13.88 4.80 -0.69
N THR A 432 -15.10 4.70 -0.19
CA THR A 432 -16.00 5.85 -0.05
C THR A 432 -16.50 5.93 1.39
N PHE A 433 -16.15 7.02 2.07
CA PHE A 433 -16.62 7.33 3.42
C PHE A 433 -17.94 8.09 3.37
N THR A 434 -18.82 7.81 4.33
CA THR A 434 -20.16 8.40 4.40
C THR A 434 -20.44 9.11 5.72
N SER A 435 -19.73 8.75 6.80
CA SER A 435 -19.88 9.34 8.13
C SER A 435 -18.63 9.11 8.97
N GLY A 436 -18.60 9.73 10.16
CA GLY A 436 -17.57 9.48 11.14
C GLY A 436 -17.85 10.16 12.48
N GLU A 437 -17.20 9.68 13.53
CA GLU A 437 -17.25 10.24 14.88
C GLU A 437 -15.85 10.27 15.51
N VAL A 438 -15.65 11.09 16.54
CA VAL A 438 -14.48 10.99 17.44
C VAL A 438 -14.97 10.61 18.82
N ILE A 439 -14.33 9.59 19.39
CA ILE A 439 -14.62 9.06 20.71
C ILE A 439 -13.43 9.35 21.62
N TYR A 440 -13.68 10.07 22.71
CA TYR A 440 -12.66 10.45 23.68
C TYR A 440 -12.63 9.49 24.86
N SER A 441 -11.44 9.31 25.46
CA SER A 441 -11.25 8.46 26.64
C SER A 441 -12.06 8.87 27.88
N ASN A 442 -12.44 10.14 27.98
CA ASN A 442 -13.30 10.65 29.03
C ASN A 442 -14.80 10.31 28.84
N GLY A 443 -15.15 9.66 27.72
CA GLY A 443 -16.51 9.25 27.36
C GLY A 443 -17.25 10.25 26.46
N ASP A 444 -16.67 11.43 26.21
CA ASP A 444 -17.26 12.41 25.30
C ASP A 444 -17.16 11.92 23.85
N LYS A 445 -18.11 12.36 23.04
CA LYS A 445 -18.22 12.02 21.62
C LYS A 445 -18.52 13.26 20.78
N GLU A 446 -17.97 13.30 19.57
CA GLU A 446 -18.32 14.30 18.56
C GLU A 446 -18.58 13.64 17.22
N GLU A 447 -19.70 14.01 16.59
CA GLU A 447 -20.02 13.59 15.23
C GLU A 447 -19.30 14.51 14.21
N LEU A 448 -18.75 13.92 13.15
CA LEU A 448 -18.19 14.68 12.04
C LEU A 448 -19.34 15.21 11.15
N PRO A 449 -19.33 16.50 10.75
CA PRO A 449 -20.35 17.04 9.86
C PRO A 449 -20.44 16.29 8.52
N THR A 450 -21.67 15.95 8.10
CA THR A 450 -21.91 15.19 6.85
C THR A 450 -21.38 15.88 5.59
N GLU A 451 -21.26 17.21 5.60
CA GLU A 451 -20.75 17.99 4.46
C GLU A 451 -19.26 17.75 4.18
N ILE A 452 -18.49 17.27 5.16
CA ILE A 452 -17.08 16.92 4.95
C ILE A 452 -16.98 15.74 3.98
N PHE A 453 -17.88 14.75 4.08
CA PHE A 453 -17.85 13.55 3.23
C PHE A 453 -18.36 13.80 1.81
N LYS A 454 -19.33 14.71 1.61
CA LYS A 454 -19.88 15.01 0.27
C LYS A 454 -18.88 15.73 -0.63
N ASN A 455 -18.02 16.56 -0.04
CA ASN A 455 -17.10 17.42 -0.77
C ASN A 455 -15.67 16.89 -0.82
N ALA A 456 -15.36 15.85 -0.04
CA ALA A 456 -14.01 15.31 0.03
C ALA A 456 -13.67 14.48 -1.21
N THR A 457 -12.67 14.95 -1.95
CA THR A 457 -12.12 14.23 -3.11
C THR A 457 -10.81 13.51 -2.78
N ASP A 458 -10.00 14.09 -1.89
CA ASP A 458 -8.64 13.60 -1.59
C ASP A 458 -8.41 13.26 -0.11
N SER A 459 -8.95 14.05 0.81
CA SER A 459 -8.80 13.86 2.26
C SER A 459 -10.05 14.29 3.03
N ILE A 460 -10.20 13.71 4.23
CA ILE A 460 -11.12 14.13 5.27
C ILE A 460 -10.34 14.99 6.25
N ASP A 461 -10.69 16.27 6.31
CA ASP A 461 -10.02 17.26 7.14
C ASP A 461 -10.96 17.65 8.29
N TYR A 462 -10.50 17.54 9.53
CA TYR A 462 -11.30 17.82 10.72
C TYR A 462 -10.45 18.32 11.88
N GLN A 463 -10.95 19.32 12.62
CA GLN A 463 -10.30 19.77 13.85
C GLN A 463 -11.05 19.21 15.06
N LEU A 464 -10.35 18.45 15.90
CA LEU A 464 -10.88 17.89 17.14
C LEU A 464 -11.24 19.03 18.10
N LYS A 465 -12.37 18.89 18.82
CA LYS A 465 -12.82 19.92 19.77
C LYS A 465 -12.15 19.78 21.13
N GLU A 466 -11.86 18.55 21.56
CA GLU A 466 -11.28 18.31 22.87
C GLU A 466 -9.75 18.34 22.85
N THR A 467 -9.21 18.71 24.01
CA THR A 467 -7.77 18.70 24.27
C THR A 467 -7.36 17.34 24.85
N LEU A 468 -6.30 16.74 24.32
CA LEU A 468 -5.71 15.54 24.88
C LEU A 468 -4.73 15.89 26.00
N LYS A 469 -4.93 15.26 27.15
CA LYS A 469 -4.23 15.53 28.41
C LYS A 469 -4.40 14.38 29.39
N THR A 470 -3.73 14.44 30.54
CA THR A 470 -3.98 13.52 31.66
C THR A 470 -5.47 13.54 32.05
N GLY A 471 -6.12 12.37 32.05
CA GLY A 471 -7.56 12.22 32.30
C GLY A 471 -8.46 12.32 31.06
N ASN A 472 -7.92 12.76 29.92
CA ASN A 472 -8.52 12.60 28.59
C ASN A 472 -7.40 12.28 27.59
N ASN A 473 -6.82 11.09 27.72
CA ASN A 473 -5.55 10.73 27.11
C ASN A 473 -5.67 10.08 25.72
N SER A 474 -6.87 9.84 25.19
CA SER A 474 -7.00 9.36 23.82
C SER A 474 -8.22 9.89 23.09
N ALA A 475 -8.09 9.98 21.77
CA ALA A 475 -9.17 10.20 20.82
C ALA A 475 -9.12 9.12 19.74
N ILE A 476 -10.26 8.50 19.43
CA ILE A 476 -10.40 7.56 18.33
C ILE A 476 -11.31 8.20 17.30
N ILE A 477 -10.74 8.57 16.16
CA ILE A 477 -11.50 9.05 15.00
C ILE A 477 -11.93 7.83 14.20
N GLN A 478 -13.23 7.61 14.08
CA GLN A 478 -13.83 6.54 13.30
C GLN A 478 -14.40 7.11 12.01
N LEU A 479 -13.94 6.61 10.87
CA LEU A 479 -14.54 6.90 9.57
C LEU A 479 -15.26 5.65 9.06
N HIS A 480 -16.55 5.78 8.79
CA HIS A 480 -17.39 4.68 8.29
C HIS A 480 -17.61 4.87 6.79
N GLY A 481 -17.42 3.78 6.05
CA GLY A 481 -17.53 3.78 4.60
C GLY A 481 -17.72 2.38 4.05
N HIS A 482 -17.46 2.22 2.75
CA HIS A 482 -17.52 0.93 2.09
C HIS A 482 -16.42 0.78 1.03
N ALA A 483 -16.08 -0.49 0.73
CA ALA A 483 -15.26 -0.85 -0.40
C ALA A 483 -16.04 -0.66 -1.72
N ASN A 484 -15.46 0.05 -2.68
CA ASN A 484 -16.10 0.30 -3.98
C ASN A 484 -16.05 -0.95 -4.87
N ALA A 485 -17.09 -1.15 -5.69
CA ALA A 485 -17.09 -2.21 -6.70
C ALA A 485 -16.09 -1.90 -7.83
N PRO A 486 -15.13 -2.79 -8.13
CA PRO A 486 -14.21 -2.59 -9.24
C PRO A 486 -14.95 -2.57 -10.59
N SER A 487 -14.70 -1.58 -11.44
CA SER A 487 -15.43 -1.37 -12.70
C SER A 487 -15.26 -2.47 -13.77
N ASN A 488 -14.32 -3.40 -13.57
CA ASN A 488 -13.98 -4.47 -14.51
C ASN A 488 -14.17 -5.89 -13.92
N ASN A 489 -14.79 -6.01 -12.73
CA ASN A 489 -14.90 -7.27 -12.00
C ASN A 489 -13.54 -7.97 -11.77
N LEU A 490 -12.44 -7.21 -11.71
CA LEU A 490 -11.12 -7.71 -11.30
C LEU A 490 -10.82 -7.28 -9.87
N LYS A 491 -9.89 -7.99 -9.23
CA LYS A 491 -9.36 -7.59 -7.93
C LYS A 491 -8.76 -6.18 -8.02
N ALA A 492 -8.97 -5.37 -6.98
CA ALA A 492 -8.43 -4.02 -6.89
C ALA A 492 -7.65 -3.84 -5.58
N THR A 493 -6.47 -3.24 -5.65
CA THR A 493 -5.69 -2.91 -4.45
C THR A 493 -6.16 -1.58 -3.87
N VAL A 494 -6.35 -1.57 -2.55
CA VAL A 494 -6.48 -0.36 -1.73
C VAL A 494 -5.09 -0.09 -1.14
N PRO A 495 -4.38 0.93 -1.63
CA PRO A 495 -3.06 1.26 -1.12
C PRO A 495 -3.16 1.86 0.28
N SER A 496 -2.07 1.78 1.03
CA SER A 496 -1.88 2.52 2.26
C SER A 496 -2.13 4.03 2.07
N ALA A 497 -2.88 4.64 2.98
CA ALA A 497 -3.24 6.05 2.96
C ALA A 497 -2.73 6.76 4.22
N HIS A 498 -2.18 7.94 4.01
CA HIS A 498 -1.52 8.71 5.06
C HIS A 498 -2.52 9.55 5.87
N ALA A 499 -2.30 9.66 7.17
CA ALA A 499 -3.04 10.55 8.05
C ALA A 499 -2.07 11.38 8.90
N HIS A 500 -2.31 12.69 8.90
CA HIS A 500 -1.49 13.70 9.55
C HIS A 500 -2.29 14.39 10.66
N PHE A 501 -1.70 14.55 11.84
CA PHE A 501 -2.32 15.18 13.01
C PHE A 501 -1.42 16.29 13.54
N ALA A 502 -1.82 17.54 13.34
CA ALA A 502 -1.07 18.70 13.78
C ALA A 502 -1.84 19.45 14.87
N GLY A 503 -1.22 19.60 16.05
CA GLY A 503 -1.72 20.45 17.12
C GLY A 503 -0.69 21.49 17.56
N ASP A 504 -1.01 22.19 18.63
CA ASP A 504 -0.21 23.30 19.18
C ASP A 504 1.22 22.92 19.61
N ASN A 505 1.41 21.73 20.19
CA ASN A 505 2.68 21.31 20.77
C ASN A 505 3.25 20.02 20.15
N LEU A 506 2.52 19.38 19.23
CA LEU A 506 2.94 18.14 18.60
C LEU A 506 2.30 17.95 17.22
N ILE A 507 3.12 17.46 16.29
CA ILE A 507 2.72 16.87 15.02
C ILE A 507 3.08 15.38 15.04
N THR A 508 2.15 14.53 14.62
CA THR A 508 2.38 13.10 14.44
C THR A 508 1.58 12.57 13.26
N ASP A 509 2.03 11.44 12.73
CA ASP A 509 1.41 10.81 11.57
C ASP A 509 1.19 9.32 11.80
N THR A 510 0.38 8.73 10.94
CA THR A 510 0.27 7.28 10.79
C THR A 510 -0.22 6.97 9.38
N ASP A 511 -0.01 5.75 8.93
CA ASP A 511 -0.57 5.25 7.68
C ASP A 511 -1.58 4.15 7.95
N THR A 512 -2.56 4.00 7.06
CA THR A 512 -3.46 2.84 7.05
C THR A 512 -2.76 1.65 6.39
N ASP A 513 -3.14 0.44 6.81
CA ASP A 513 -2.75 -0.79 6.15
C ASP A 513 -3.29 -0.87 4.71
N SER A 514 -2.60 -1.64 3.86
CA SER A 514 -3.03 -1.91 2.48
C SER A 514 -3.81 -3.23 2.40
N PHE A 515 -4.74 -3.37 1.46
CA PHE A 515 -5.47 -4.62 1.26
C PHE A 515 -6.04 -4.75 -0.16
N THR A 516 -6.66 -5.89 -0.46
CA THR A 516 -7.27 -6.19 -1.77
C THR A 516 -8.78 -6.29 -1.66
N ILE A 517 -9.49 -5.56 -2.53
CA ILE A 517 -10.93 -5.73 -2.77
C ILE A 517 -11.13 -6.87 -3.77
N ILE A 518 -11.91 -7.87 -3.37
CA ILE A 518 -12.31 -8.99 -4.21
C ILE A 518 -13.70 -8.69 -4.78
N PRO A 519 -13.88 -8.73 -6.11
CA PRO A 519 -15.16 -8.41 -6.73
C PRO A 519 -16.22 -9.43 -6.31
N ARG A 520 -17.44 -8.94 -6.12
CA ARG A 520 -18.64 -9.77 -5.91
C ARG A 520 -19.30 -10.01 -7.26
N THR A 521 -19.53 -11.26 -7.63
CA THR A 521 -20.28 -11.61 -8.85
C THR A 521 -21.29 -12.71 -8.60
N ILE A 522 -22.32 -12.78 -9.44
CA ILE A 522 -23.30 -13.85 -9.46
C ILE A 522 -23.28 -14.55 -10.81
N THR A 523 -23.36 -15.88 -10.82
CA THR A 523 -23.50 -16.70 -12.03
C THR A 523 -24.76 -17.54 -11.95
N LEU A 524 -25.27 -17.94 -13.11
CA LEU A 524 -26.44 -18.80 -13.25
C LEU A 524 -26.06 -20.05 -14.04
N ASP A 525 -26.37 -21.21 -13.48
CA ASP A 525 -26.13 -22.52 -14.08
C ASP A 525 -27.43 -23.36 -14.13
N SER A 526 -27.51 -24.27 -15.11
CA SER A 526 -28.61 -25.25 -15.24
C SER A 526 -28.09 -26.51 -15.90
N GLU A 527 -28.35 -27.66 -15.29
CA GLU A 527 -27.94 -28.99 -15.79
C GLU A 527 -28.92 -29.57 -16.82
N THR A 528 -30.02 -28.88 -17.13
CA THR A 528 -30.97 -29.30 -18.16
C THR A 528 -30.31 -29.45 -19.52
N SER A 529 -30.68 -30.49 -20.26
CA SER A 529 -30.19 -30.75 -21.61
C SER A 529 -30.54 -29.61 -22.56
N ASN A 530 -29.78 -29.46 -23.64
CA ASN A 530 -30.11 -28.53 -24.72
C ASN A 530 -29.93 -29.25 -26.07
N PRO A 531 -31.01 -29.59 -26.79
CA PRO A 531 -32.41 -29.25 -26.50
C PRO A 531 -33.02 -30.01 -25.30
N ILE A 532 -34.12 -29.48 -24.77
CA ILE A 532 -35.02 -30.18 -23.84
C ILE A 532 -36.11 -30.84 -24.71
N GLU A 533 -36.20 -32.17 -24.70
CA GLU A 533 -37.18 -32.90 -25.49
C GLU A 533 -38.40 -33.26 -24.63
N ILE A 534 -39.60 -32.92 -25.10
CA ILE A 534 -40.86 -33.24 -24.43
C ILE A 534 -41.92 -33.79 -25.41
N ASN A 535 -42.89 -34.52 -24.86
CA ASN A 535 -44.07 -34.90 -25.61
C ASN A 535 -45.03 -33.70 -25.76
N LYS A 536 -45.95 -33.81 -26.71
CA LYS A 536 -47.00 -32.80 -26.94
C LYS A 536 -47.87 -32.66 -25.68
N ASN A 537 -48.27 -31.43 -25.36
CA ASN A 537 -49.11 -31.09 -24.20
C ASN A 537 -48.48 -31.33 -22.81
N GLN A 538 -47.16 -31.44 -22.71
CA GLN A 538 -46.44 -31.46 -21.44
C GLN A 538 -45.92 -30.06 -21.07
N ASP A 539 -45.87 -29.80 -19.77
CA ASP A 539 -45.21 -28.64 -19.19
C ASP A 539 -43.71 -28.90 -19.09
N VAL A 540 -42.90 -27.87 -18.88
CA VAL A 540 -41.43 -27.96 -18.77
C VAL A 540 -40.95 -27.33 -17.48
N ASP A 541 -40.16 -28.07 -16.72
CA ASP A 541 -39.42 -27.56 -15.57
C ASP A 541 -37.94 -27.43 -15.92
N ILE A 542 -37.37 -26.25 -15.66
CA ILE A 542 -35.94 -25.97 -15.84
C ILE A 542 -35.33 -25.64 -14.48
N PRO A 543 -34.79 -26.64 -13.75
CA PRO A 543 -33.99 -26.39 -12.56
C PRO A 543 -32.76 -25.54 -12.89
N ALA A 544 -32.51 -24.53 -12.08
CA ALA A 544 -31.37 -23.63 -12.21
C ALA A 544 -30.84 -23.20 -10.85
N LYS A 545 -29.59 -22.79 -10.81
CA LYS A 545 -28.89 -22.39 -9.59
C LYS A 545 -28.09 -21.12 -9.80
N ILE A 546 -28.31 -20.15 -8.92
CA ILE A 546 -27.50 -18.94 -8.82
C ILE A 546 -26.35 -19.23 -7.84
N SER A 547 -25.13 -18.95 -8.27
CA SER A 547 -23.94 -19.03 -7.42
C SER A 547 -23.37 -17.64 -7.20
N PHE A 548 -23.04 -17.32 -5.97
CA PHE A 548 -22.32 -16.10 -5.61
C PHE A 548 -20.83 -16.38 -5.51
N HIS A 549 -20.03 -15.50 -6.09
CA HIS A 549 -18.57 -15.55 -6.02
C HIS A 549 -18.08 -14.30 -5.30
N GLY A 550 -17.42 -14.53 -4.17
CA GLY A 550 -16.77 -13.54 -3.33
C GLY A 550 -15.69 -14.23 -2.50
N SER A 551 -14.94 -13.47 -1.72
CA SER A 551 -13.90 -13.99 -0.84
C SER A 551 -14.39 -14.45 0.53
N ASN A 552 -15.52 -13.92 0.97
CA ASN A 552 -16.03 -14.15 2.32
C ASN A 552 -17.07 -15.28 2.38
N SER A 553 -17.18 -15.92 3.56
CA SER A 553 -18.12 -17.02 3.84
C SER A 553 -19.59 -16.59 4.01
N ILE A 554 -19.88 -15.28 3.96
CA ILE A 554 -21.24 -14.75 4.11
C ILE A 554 -21.81 -14.53 2.71
N THR A 555 -22.53 -15.54 2.22
CA THR A 555 -23.31 -15.42 0.98
C THR A 555 -24.47 -14.45 1.19
N PRO A 556 -24.67 -13.46 0.30
CA PRO A 556 -25.84 -12.59 0.36
C PRO A 556 -27.12 -13.42 0.17
N ASP A 557 -28.23 -12.90 0.67
CA ASP A 557 -29.52 -13.56 0.53
C ASP A 557 -30.02 -13.54 -0.93
N LEU A 558 -29.73 -14.61 -1.67
CA LEU A 558 -30.06 -14.77 -3.08
C LEU A 558 -31.57 -14.87 -3.33
N SER A 559 -32.39 -15.10 -2.30
CA SER A 559 -33.85 -15.15 -2.45
C SER A 559 -34.47 -13.80 -2.84
N LYS A 560 -33.71 -12.70 -2.70
CA LYS A 560 -34.11 -11.33 -3.07
C LYS A 560 -33.92 -11.00 -4.55
N LEU A 561 -33.25 -11.88 -5.31
CA LEU A 561 -33.04 -11.70 -6.74
C LEU A 561 -34.33 -11.97 -7.52
N SER A 562 -34.38 -11.42 -8.73
CA SER A 562 -35.49 -11.59 -9.65
C SER A 562 -35.05 -12.36 -10.87
N VAL A 563 -35.86 -13.32 -11.33
CA VAL A 563 -35.61 -14.03 -12.59
C VAL A 563 -36.35 -13.32 -13.73
N TYR A 564 -35.66 -13.15 -14.85
CA TYR A 564 -36.19 -12.61 -16.09
C TYR A 564 -36.11 -13.67 -17.17
N GLN A 565 -37.18 -13.83 -17.95
CA GLN A 565 -37.24 -14.77 -19.07
C GLN A 565 -37.71 -14.10 -20.36
N LYS A 566 -37.27 -14.64 -21.49
CA LYS A 566 -37.72 -14.27 -22.83
C LYS A 566 -38.06 -15.54 -23.60
N LEU A 567 -39.31 -15.67 -24.01
CA LEU A 567 -39.79 -16.78 -24.84
C LEU A 567 -39.78 -16.37 -26.31
N ASN A 568 -39.27 -17.25 -27.17
CA ASN A 568 -39.23 -17.07 -28.62
C ASN A 568 -38.65 -15.70 -29.02
N ASN A 569 -39.32 -15.03 -29.96
CA ASN A 569 -38.94 -13.72 -30.48
C ASN A 569 -39.58 -12.54 -29.72
N GLN A 570 -39.96 -12.71 -28.45
CA GLN A 570 -40.41 -11.59 -27.62
C GLN A 570 -39.37 -10.45 -27.64
N SER A 571 -39.81 -9.20 -27.74
CA SER A 571 -38.89 -8.06 -27.88
C SER A 571 -37.99 -7.90 -26.65
N MET A 572 -38.56 -8.03 -25.45
CA MET A 572 -37.86 -7.83 -24.18
C MET A 572 -38.10 -8.99 -23.20
N PRO A 573 -37.10 -9.33 -22.36
CA PRO A 573 -37.31 -10.23 -21.22
C PRO A 573 -38.34 -9.66 -20.23
N THR A 574 -39.09 -10.56 -19.60
CA THR A 574 -40.13 -10.25 -18.61
C THR A 574 -39.78 -10.89 -17.27
N LYS A 575 -40.05 -10.18 -16.17
CA LYS A 575 -39.86 -10.69 -14.82
C LYS A 575 -40.87 -11.80 -14.54
N VAL A 576 -40.41 -12.94 -14.06
CA VAL A 576 -41.27 -14.07 -13.68
C VAL A 576 -41.46 -14.11 -12.17
N ASN A 577 -42.65 -14.57 -11.74
CA ASN A 577 -42.93 -14.75 -10.34
C ASN A 577 -42.44 -16.14 -9.90
N ILE A 578 -41.22 -16.19 -9.36
CA ILE A 578 -40.57 -17.42 -8.92
C ILE A 578 -39.96 -17.21 -7.54
N THR A 579 -39.99 -18.25 -6.72
CA THR A 579 -39.28 -18.26 -5.44
C THR A 579 -37.89 -18.85 -5.64
N ILE A 580 -36.87 -18.05 -5.33
CA ILE A 580 -35.49 -18.50 -5.29
C ILE A 580 -35.19 -18.92 -3.85
N ASN A 581 -34.68 -20.13 -3.66
CA ASN A 581 -34.25 -20.61 -2.35
C ASN A 581 -33.03 -19.81 -1.86
N SER A 582 -32.80 -19.77 -0.55
CA SER A 582 -31.64 -19.06 0.03
C SER A 582 -30.29 -19.62 -0.45
N ASN A 583 -30.24 -20.86 -0.94
CA ASN A 583 -29.07 -21.48 -1.54
C ASN A 583 -28.91 -21.18 -3.06
N GLY A 584 -29.77 -20.32 -3.63
CA GLY A 584 -29.74 -19.90 -5.03
C GLY A 584 -30.49 -20.82 -6.00
N GLU A 585 -31.08 -21.93 -5.53
CA GLU A 585 -31.80 -22.88 -6.40
C GLU A 585 -33.24 -22.42 -6.68
N PHE A 586 -33.69 -22.61 -7.92
CA PHE A 586 -35.07 -22.37 -8.34
C PHE A 586 -35.44 -23.27 -9.53
N VAL A 587 -36.73 -23.39 -9.82
CA VAL A 587 -37.25 -24.14 -10.98
C VAL A 587 -38.09 -23.22 -11.85
N LEU A 588 -37.62 -22.93 -13.05
CA LEU A 588 -38.38 -22.16 -14.02
C LEU A 588 -39.41 -23.07 -14.71
N HIS A 589 -40.68 -22.90 -14.33
CA HIS A 589 -41.80 -23.65 -14.88
C HIS A 589 -42.39 -22.95 -16.11
N LEU A 590 -42.62 -23.70 -17.18
CA LEU A 590 -43.35 -23.26 -18.38
C LEU A 590 -44.55 -24.17 -18.60
N ASP A 591 -45.75 -23.58 -18.54
CA ASP A 591 -46.98 -24.27 -18.91
C ASP A 591 -46.96 -24.60 -20.40
N LYS A 592 -47.52 -25.74 -20.78
CA LYS A 592 -47.76 -26.13 -22.18
C LYS A 592 -48.45 -25.05 -23.02
N SER A 593 -49.24 -24.19 -22.38
CA SER A 593 -49.93 -23.07 -23.05
C SER A 593 -48.99 -21.96 -23.53
N GLN A 594 -47.77 -21.90 -22.97
CA GLN A 594 -46.72 -20.96 -23.34
C GLN A 594 -45.80 -21.51 -24.45
N LEU A 595 -45.96 -22.79 -24.80
CA LEU A 595 -45.13 -23.49 -25.78
C LEU A 595 -45.75 -23.45 -27.18
N ASN A 596 -44.92 -23.26 -28.20
CA ASN A 596 -45.30 -23.36 -29.61
C ASN A 596 -45.55 -24.82 -30.03
N GLN A 597 -46.01 -25.02 -31.27
CA GLN A 597 -46.34 -26.35 -31.80
C GLN A 597 -45.15 -27.31 -31.95
N PHE A 598 -43.97 -26.81 -32.32
CA PHE A 598 -42.81 -27.65 -32.67
C PHE A 598 -41.58 -27.36 -31.81
N SER A 599 -41.28 -26.08 -31.61
CA SER A 599 -40.17 -25.67 -30.77
C SER A 599 -40.40 -24.31 -30.12
N THR A 600 -39.93 -24.20 -28.89
CA THR A 600 -39.93 -22.94 -28.13
C THR A 600 -38.52 -22.64 -27.68
N THR A 601 -38.00 -21.47 -27.99
CA THR A 601 -36.73 -21.01 -27.42
C THR A 601 -37.00 -20.22 -26.15
N ILE A 602 -36.15 -20.42 -25.15
CA ILE A 602 -36.18 -19.62 -23.93
C ILE A 602 -34.77 -19.12 -23.63
N SER A 603 -34.67 -17.85 -23.23
CA SER A 603 -33.50 -17.32 -22.54
C SER A 603 -33.89 -16.71 -21.20
N PHE A 604 -33.07 -16.92 -20.17
CA PHE A 604 -33.34 -16.41 -18.83
C PHE A 604 -32.06 -16.08 -18.06
N TYR A 605 -32.18 -15.15 -17.12
CA TYR A 605 -31.12 -14.70 -16.21
C TYR A 605 -31.73 -14.25 -14.89
N ALA A 606 -30.91 -14.10 -13.85
CA ALA A 606 -31.31 -13.50 -12.59
C ALA A 606 -30.64 -12.13 -12.39
N LYS A 607 -31.33 -11.23 -11.70
CA LYS A 607 -30.89 -9.84 -11.48
C LYS A 607 -31.25 -9.35 -10.09
N ASP A 608 -30.34 -8.59 -9.50
CA ASP A 608 -30.62 -7.74 -8.35
C ASP A 608 -31.30 -6.45 -8.82
N ASP A 609 -32.58 -6.27 -8.48
CA ASP A 609 -33.36 -5.09 -8.88
C ASP A 609 -33.22 -3.91 -7.91
N THR A 610 -32.42 -4.05 -6.84
CA THR A 610 -32.30 -2.99 -5.83
C THR A 610 -31.54 -1.78 -6.37
N ASN A 611 -32.06 -0.58 -6.15
CA ASN A 611 -31.33 0.65 -6.51
C ASN A 611 -30.40 1.08 -5.37
N THR A 612 -29.53 0.18 -4.93
CA THR A 612 -28.59 0.41 -3.83
C THR A 612 -27.16 0.37 -4.34
N THR A 613 -26.24 0.99 -3.60
CA THR A 613 -24.80 0.83 -3.85
C THR A 613 -24.32 -0.60 -3.64
N LYS A 614 -25.13 -1.46 -2.99
CA LYS A 614 -24.85 -2.88 -2.71
C LYS A 614 -25.41 -3.86 -3.75
N ASN A 615 -25.85 -3.37 -4.92
CA ASN A 615 -26.45 -4.18 -5.98
C ASN A 615 -25.47 -5.22 -6.55
N LEU A 616 -25.90 -6.49 -6.68
CA LEU A 616 -25.07 -7.60 -7.18
C LEU A 616 -25.01 -7.73 -8.72
N GLY A 617 -25.76 -6.92 -9.45
CA GLY A 617 -25.83 -6.91 -10.90
C GLY A 617 -26.75 -7.99 -11.47
N GLU A 618 -26.39 -8.52 -12.63
CA GLU A 618 -27.11 -9.57 -13.35
C GLU A 618 -26.19 -10.77 -13.63
N THR A 619 -26.77 -11.97 -13.64
CA THR A 619 -26.05 -13.19 -14.00
C THR A 619 -25.81 -13.26 -15.51
N ASN A 620 -25.01 -14.24 -15.94
CA ASN A 620 -25.05 -14.70 -17.33
C ASN A 620 -26.46 -15.16 -17.73
N THR A 621 -26.76 -15.08 -19.03
CA THR A 621 -28.02 -15.57 -19.61
C THR A 621 -27.86 -17.02 -20.06
N ILE A 622 -28.76 -17.89 -19.60
CA ILE A 622 -28.89 -19.26 -20.11
C ILE A 622 -29.91 -19.26 -21.25
N SER A 623 -29.63 -20.01 -22.32
CA SER A 623 -30.59 -20.28 -23.39
C SER A 623 -30.83 -21.78 -23.57
N ARG A 624 -32.09 -22.16 -23.84
CA ARG A 624 -32.53 -23.52 -24.12
C ARG A 624 -33.50 -23.55 -25.29
N THR A 625 -33.49 -24.65 -26.04
CA THR A 625 -34.51 -24.96 -27.03
C THR A 625 -35.34 -26.13 -26.53
N ILE A 626 -36.65 -25.93 -26.41
CA ILE A 626 -37.62 -26.96 -26.07
C ILE A 626 -38.14 -27.53 -27.39
N GLN A 627 -37.90 -28.82 -27.63
CA GLN A 627 -38.36 -29.57 -28.81
C GLN A 627 -39.56 -30.41 -28.44
N ILE A 628 -40.61 -30.34 -29.26
CA ILE A 628 -41.94 -30.86 -28.94
C ILE A 628 -42.34 -31.86 -30.02
N GLY A 629 -42.56 -33.13 -29.65
CA GLY A 629 -42.96 -34.16 -30.62
C GLY A 629 -42.67 -35.61 -30.24
N GLY A 630 -41.94 -35.88 -29.14
CA GLY A 630 -41.55 -37.23 -28.72
C GLY A 630 -40.46 -37.86 -29.60
N SER A 631 -39.97 -39.05 -29.20
CA SER A 631 -38.84 -39.75 -29.84
C SER A 631 -39.12 -41.25 -29.98
N VAL A 632 -38.47 -41.93 -30.93
CA VAL A 632 -38.49 -43.39 -31.07
C VAL A 632 -37.08 -43.97 -31.00
N PHE A 633 -36.87 -44.93 -30.11
CA PHE A 633 -35.56 -45.50 -29.86
C PHE A 633 -35.66 -46.94 -29.33
N PHE A 634 -34.55 -47.69 -29.40
CA PHE A 634 -34.47 -48.99 -28.72
C PHE A 634 -34.26 -48.78 -27.23
N SER A 635 -35.21 -49.20 -26.39
CA SER A 635 -35.09 -49.13 -24.93
C SER A 635 -34.41 -50.35 -24.32
N GLU A 636 -34.44 -51.49 -25.01
CA GLU A 636 -33.75 -52.71 -24.57
C GLU A 636 -33.33 -53.55 -25.77
N ILE A 637 -32.08 -54.01 -25.80
CA ILE A 637 -31.57 -54.98 -26.79
C ILE A 637 -30.74 -56.04 -26.07
N SER A 638 -31.03 -57.31 -26.32
CA SER A 638 -30.20 -58.43 -25.86
C SER A 638 -28.85 -58.43 -26.56
N ASN A 639 -27.82 -57.99 -25.85
CA ASN A 639 -26.46 -57.87 -26.40
C ASN A 639 -25.76 -59.21 -26.67
N ASN A 640 -26.16 -60.28 -25.96
CA ASN A 640 -25.60 -61.62 -26.14
C ASN A 640 -26.74 -62.62 -26.31
N VAL A 641 -26.82 -63.23 -27.48
CA VAL A 641 -27.87 -64.18 -27.84
C VAL A 641 -27.26 -65.44 -28.46
N SER A 642 -28.00 -66.55 -28.41
CA SER A 642 -27.51 -67.84 -28.92
C SER A 642 -28.63 -68.68 -29.52
N PHE A 643 -28.23 -69.63 -30.37
CA PHE A 643 -29.09 -70.71 -30.85
C PHE A 643 -28.87 -71.97 -30.00
N SER A 644 -29.83 -72.88 -30.00
CA SER A 644 -29.74 -74.14 -29.27
C SER A 644 -28.55 -74.99 -29.77
N PRO A 645 -27.78 -75.63 -28.87
CA PRO A 645 -26.67 -76.50 -29.28
C PRO A 645 -27.18 -77.75 -30.01
N ILE A 646 -26.39 -78.24 -30.96
CA ILE A 646 -26.67 -79.44 -31.77
C ILE A 646 -25.49 -80.42 -31.67
N ASN A 647 -25.78 -81.72 -31.67
CA ASN A 647 -24.76 -82.77 -31.47
C ASN A 647 -24.28 -83.45 -32.77
N SER A 648 -24.99 -83.30 -33.89
CA SER A 648 -24.59 -83.75 -35.25
C SER A 648 -25.50 -83.11 -36.31
N VAL A 649 -24.96 -82.74 -37.47
CA VAL A 649 -25.75 -82.23 -38.62
C VAL A 649 -25.41 -83.08 -39.84
N ASN A 650 -26.31 -83.97 -40.23
CA ASN A 650 -26.14 -84.79 -41.44
C ASN A 650 -26.99 -84.29 -42.61
N ASP A 651 -28.02 -83.47 -42.32
CA ASP A 651 -28.99 -82.93 -43.27
C ASP A 651 -29.37 -81.49 -42.92
N LYS A 652 -30.06 -80.82 -43.86
CA LYS A 652 -30.59 -79.47 -43.67
C LYS A 652 -31.59 -79.40 -42.51
N GLN A 653 -31.36 -78.52 -41.53
CA GLN A 653 -32.24 -78.36 -40.36
C GLN A 653 -32.33 -76.90 -39.87
N LEU A 654 -33.45 -76.58 -39.23
CA LEU A 654 -33.72 -75.27 -38.63
C LEU A 654 -33.56 -75.36 -37.11
N ILE A 655 -32.69 -74.53 -36.57
CA ILE A 655 -32.28 -74.50 -35.17
C ILE A 655 -32.95 -73.30 -34.49
N THR A 656 -33.59 -73.58 -33.37
CA THR A 656 -34.29 -72.56 -32.58
C THR A 656 -33.32 -71.75 -31.72
N ARG A 657 -33.76 -70.56 -31.33
CA ARG A 657 -33.04 -69.73 -30.35
C ARG A 657 -32.92 -70.45 -29.00
N SER A 658 -31.86 -70.13 -28.27
CA SER A 658 -31.70 -70.48 -26.86
C SER A 658 -31.87 -69.22 -26.00
N GLY A 659 -32.59 -69.37 -24.88
CA GLY A 659 -32.97 -68.25 -24.01
C GLY A 659 -34.03 -67.32 -24.62
N ASN A 660 -34.35 -66.27 -23.89
CA ASN A 660 -35.27 -65.22 -24.34
C ASN A 660 -34.48 -64.10 -24.97
N TRP A 661 -34.84 -63.72 -26.20
CA TRP A 661 -34.28 -62.56 -26.88
C TRP A 661 -35.22 -61.39 -26.62
N HIS A 662 -34.66 -60.20 -26.39
CA HIS A 662 -35.40 -58.97 -26.18
C HIS A 662 -34.88 -57.89 -27.13
N VAL A 663 -35.78 -57.33 -27.92
CA VAL A 663 -35.60 -56.06 -28.62
C VAL A 663 -36.87 -55.25 -28.37
N LYS A 664 -36.74 -54.17 -27.59
CA LYS A 664 -37.85 -53.28 -27.24
C LYS A 664 -37.66 -51.93 -27.89
N VAL A 665 -38.70 -51.45 -28.55
CA VAL A 665 -38.79 -50.11 -29.11
C VAL A 665 -39.71 -49.29 -28.21
N THR A 666 -39.23 -48.14 -27.75
CA THR A 666 -40.05 -47.15 -27.06
C THR A 666 -40.38 -46.03 -28.03
N ASP A 667 -41.67 -45.75 -28.19
CA ASP A 667 -42.19 -44.67 -29.02
C ASP A 667 -43.02 -43.69 -28.18
N THR A 668 -42.48 -42.50 -27.95
CA THR A 668 -43.15 -41.42 -27.20
C THR A 668 -43.82 -40.38 -28.10
N ARG A 669 -43.80 -40.58 -29.43
CA ARG A 669 -44.37 -39.65 -30.42
C ARG A 669 -45.90 -39.71 -30.44
N GLU A 670 -46.55 -38.85 -31.21
CA GLU A 670 -48.02 -38.80 -31.27
C GLU A 670 -48.65 -40.04 -31.92
N LYS A 671 -49.93 -40.28 -31.65
CA LYS A 671 -50.72 -41.32 -32.33
C LYS A 671 -50.59 -41.19 -33.84
N GLY A 672 -50.35 -42.31 -34.51
CA GLY A 672 -50.19 -42.37 -35.97
C GLY A 672 -48.75 -42.29 -36.45
N SER A 673 -47.78 -41.99 -35.58
CA SER A 673 -46.36 -42.14 -35.89
C SER A 673 -46.02 -43.61 -36.15
N GLY A 674 -45.22 -43.85 -37.18
CA GLY A 674 -44.75 -45.17 -37.59
C GLY A 674 -43.27 -45.38 -37.27
N TRP A 675 -42.87 -46.63 -37.08
CA TRP A 675 -41.47 -47.03 -37.10
C TRP A 675 -41.30 -48.40 -37.72
N ILE A 676 -40.10 -48.65 -38.25
CA ILE A 676 -39.71 -49.95 -38.82
C ILE A 676 -38.37 -50.37 -38.24
N VAL A 677 -38.26 -51.61 -37.82
CA VAL A 677 -37.03 -52.25 -37.37
C VAL A 677 -36.54 -53.23 -38.43
N TYR A 678 -35.31 -53.03 -38.86
CA TYR A 678 -34.57 -53.96 -39.72
C TYR A 678 -33.51 -54.70 -38.91
N ALA A 679 -33.19 -55.93 -39.34
CA ALA A 679 -32.01 -56.64 -38.88
C ALA A 679 -31.18 -57.14 -40.07
N LYS A 680 -29.87 -57.17 -39.86
CA LYS A 680 -28.89 -57.77 -40.76
C LYS A 680 -27.87 -58.57 -39.93
N ALA A 681 -27.62 -59.81 -40.30
CA ALA A 681 -26.70 -60.71 -39.62
C ALA A 681 -25.42 -60.92 -40.44
N SER A 682 -24.28 -61.02 -39.76
CA SER A 682 -23.05 -61.51 -40.37
C SER A 682 -23.10 -63.04 -40.51
N LYS A 683 -22.26 -63.58 -41.38
CA LYS A 683 -21.97 -65.02 -41.35
C LYS A 683 -21.42 -65.42 -39.98
N LEU A 684 -21.73 -66.65 -39.56
CA LEU A 684 -21.23 -67.24 -38.33
C LEU A 684 -19.85 -67.87 -38.60
N ILE A 685 -18.85 -67.54 -37.79
CA ILE A 685 -17.47 -67.99 -37.93
C ILE A 685 -16.93 -68.55 -36.61
N ASP A 686 -16.19 -69.67 -36.66
CA ASP A 686 -15.51 -70.24 -35.49
C ASP A 686 -14.15 -69.55 -35.21
N ASN A 687 -13.52 -69.90 -34.09
CA ASN A 687 -12.19 -69.38 -33.74
C ASN A 687 -11.08 -69.81 -34.72
N SER A 688 -11.31 -70.86 -35.51
CA SER A 688 -10.39 -71.38 -36.52
C SER A 688 -10.65 -70.79 -37.92
N LYS A 689 -11.55 -69.79 -38.01
CA LYS A 689 -11.95 -69.09 -39.24
C LYS A 689 -12.72 -69.95 -40.26
N HIS A 690 -13.34 -71.04 -39.82
CA HIS A 690 -14.30 -71.75 -40.63
C HIS A 690 -15.66 -71.05 -40.53
N TYR A 691 -16.29 -70.80 -41.67
CA TYR A 691 -17.67 -70.37 -41.71
C TYR A 691 -18.60 -71.54 -41.40
N LEU A 692 -19.66 -71.28 -40.64
CA LEU A 692 -20.77 -72.21 -40.54
C LEU A 692 -21.40 -72.35 -41.94
N ASN A 693 -21.58 -73.57 -42.39
CA ASN A 693 -22.39 -73.92 -43.55
C ASN A 693 -23.87 -73.85 -43.19
N GLY A 694 -24.37 -72.62 -43.10
CA GLY A 694 -25.71 -72.26 -42.70
C GLY A 694 -25.89 -70.75 -42.64
N ASP A 695 -27.14 -70.32 -42.57
CA ASP A 695 -27.52 -68.92 -42.63
C ASP A 695 -28.40 -68.57 -41.43
N ILE A 696 -28.23 -67.35 -40.90
CA ILE A 696 -29.19 -66.80 -39.95
C ILE A 696 -30.37 -66.30 -40.80
N VAL A 697 -31.56 -66.79 -40.49
CA VAL A 697 -32.76 -66.56 -41.28
C VAL A 697 -33.87 -65.95 -40.43
N TYR A 698 -34.79 -65.23 -41.07
CA TYR A 698 -35.98 -64.67 -40.45
C TYR A 698 -37.23 -65.17 -41.14
N ARG A 699 -38.30 -65.40 -40.38
CA ARG A 699 -39.66 -65.53 -40.91
C ARG A 699 -40.66 -64.96 -39.92
N SER A 700 -41.71 -64.32 -40.42
CA SER A 700 -42.70 -63.63 -39.58
C SER A 700 -43.63 -64.59 -38.84
N ASP A 701 -44.03 -65.69 -39.48
CA ASP A 701 -44.81 -66.79 -38.91
C ASP A 701 -44.29 -68.16 -39.37
N SER A 702 -44.94 -69.25 -38.93
CA SER A 702 -44.47 -70.62 -39.23
C SER A 702 -44.66 -71.05 -40.69
N ASN A 703 -45.53 -70.38 -41.44
CA ASN A 703 -45.88 -70.67 -42.84
C ASN A 703 -45.18 -69.72 -43.83
N ASP A 704 -44.62 -68.62 -43.33
CA ASP A 704 -43.84 -67.67 -44.10
C ASP A 704 -42.52 -68.28 -44.61
N ILE A 705 -42.04 -67.77 -45.74
CA ILE A 705 -40.77 -68.20 -46.33
C ILE A 705 -39.60 -67.74 -45.45
N LEU A 706 -38.48 -68.48 -45.49
CA LEU A 706 -37.28 -68.09 -44.78
C LEU A 706 -36.54 -67.01 -45.59
N HIS A 707 -36.28 -65.87 -44.94
CA HIS A 707 -35.48 -64.76 -45.47
C HIS A 707 -34.08 -64.80 -44.89
N ASP A 708 -33.05 -64.81 -45.74
CA ASP A 708 -31.65 -64.70 -45.30
C ASP A 708 -31.38 -63.31 -44.70
N LEU A 709 -30.81 -63.26 -43.50
CA LEU A 709 -30.45 -62.03 -42.82
C LEU A 709 -29.09 -61.45 -43.24
N GLN A 710 -28.37 -62.03 -44.19
CA GLN A 710 -27.21 -61.34 -44.78
C GLN A 710 -27.59 -60.03 -45.47
N GLU A 711 -28.86 -59.90 -45.89
CA GLU A 711 -29.46 -58.66 -46.35
C GLU A 711 -30.36 -58.02 -45.27
N SER A 712 -30.47 -56.68 -45.33
CA SER A 712 -31.29 -55.92 -44.38
C SER A 712 -32.76 -56.31 -44.51
N THR A 713 -33.30 -57.01 -43.52
CA THR A 713 -34.64 -57.59 -43.54
C THR A 713 -35.54 -56.88 -42.53
N ASN A 714 -36.78 -56.56 -42.93
CA ASN A 714 -37.78 -55.99 -42.02
C ASN A 714 -38.20 -57.05 -41.00
N ILE A 715 -37.98 -56.76 -39.72
CA ILE A 715 -38.31 -57.63 -38.60
C ILE A 715 -39.65 -57.25 -37.98
N ALA A 716 -39.87 -55.96 -37.78
CA ALA A 716 -41.10 -55.46 -37.18
C ALA A 716 -41.39 -54.05 -37.66
N GLN A 717 -42.67 -53.73 -37.73
CA GLN A 717 -43.15 -52.39 -37.96
C GLN A 717 -44.38 -52.16 -37.10
N HIS A 718 -44.56 -50.92 -36.66
CA HIS A 718 -45.69 -50.54 -35.83
C HIS A 718 -46.14 -49.14 -36.17
N ILE A 719 -47.45 -48.92 -36.07
CA ILE A 719 -48.06 -47.59 -36.09
C ILE A 719 -48.67 -47.38 -34.71
N LYS A 720 -48.27 -46.30 -34.05
CA LYS A 720 -48.73 -45.98 -32.70
C LYS A 720 -50.24 -45.73 -32.68
N GLN A 721 -50.95 -46.42 -31.78
CA GLN A 721 -52.43 -46.47 -31.79
C GLN A 721 -53.12 -45.43 -30.88
N ASP A 722 -52.37 -44.88 -29.94
CA ASP A 722 -52.80 -43.85 -28.99
C ASP A 722 -51.63 -42.89 -28.68
N ASP A 723 -51.91 -41.85 -27.91
CA ASP A 723 -50.93 -40.82 -27.55
C ASP A 723 -50.10 -41.18 -26.31
N ASN A 724 -50.32 -42.34 -25.66
CA ASN A 724 -49.51 -42.75 -24.50
C ASN A 724 -48.17 -43.31 -24.96
N ASP A 725 -47.11 -43.23 -24.15
CA ASP A 725 -45.83 -43.88 -24.46
C ASP A 725 -46.03 -45.39 -24.71
N GLN A 726 -45.57 -45.88 -25.85
CA GLN A 726 -45.71 -47.29 -26.23
C GLN A 726 -44.36 -48.00 -26.18
N ASN A 727 -44.30 -49.07 -25.39
CA ASN A 727 -43.16 -49.97 -25.32
C ASN A 727 -43.52 -51.27 -26.04
N THR A 728 -42.93 -51.50 -27.20
CA THR A 728 -43.21 -52.66 -28.04
C THR A 728 -42.02 -53.61 -28.02
N ASP A 729 -42.21 -54.80 -27.43
CA ASP A 729 -41.26 -55.91 -27.56
C ASP A 729 -41.49 -56.61 -28.90
N ILE A 730 -40.54 -56.49 -29.83
CA ILE A 730 -40.66 -57.07 -31.18
C ILE A 730 -40.22 -58.53 -31.26
N THR A 731 -39.76 -59.08 -30.13
CA THR A 731 -39.19 -60.43 -30.02
C THR A 731 -40.14 -61.42 -29.35
N LEU A 732 -41.46 -61.16 -29.40
CA LEU A 732 -42.53 -62.09 -28.98
C LEU A 732 -42.67 -63.31 -29.92
N TRP A 733 -41.55 -63.95 -30.23
CA TRP A 733 -41.44 -65.03 -31.19
C TRP A 733 -41.66 -66.40 -30.52
N THR A 734 -42.38 -67.28 -31.20
CA THR A 734 -42.46 -68.72 -30.92
C THR A 734 -41.18 -69.43 -31.36
N PRO A 735 -40.91 -70.67 -30.92
CA PRO A 735 -39.75 -71.43 -31.40
C PRO A 735 -39.71 -71.60 -32.94
N GLN A 736 -40.84 -71.42 -33.63
CA GLN A 736 -40.98 -71.60 -35.06
C GLN A 736 -41.02 -70.28 -35.85
N ASN A 737 -40.93 -69.09 -35.29
CA ASN A 737 -40.82 -67.84 -36.09
C ASN A 737 -39.79 -66.89 -35.50
N GLY A 738 -39.56 -65.72 -36.10
CA GLY A 738 -38.49 -64.81 -35.70
C GLY A 738 -37.14 -65.18 -36.31
N ILE A 739 -36.04 -64.74 -35.68
CA ILE A 739 -34.67 -65.04 -36.12
C ILE A 739 -34.26 -66.47 -35.72
N LEU A 740 -33.95 -67.32 -36.69
CA LEU A 740 -33.60 -68.73 -36.55
C LEU A 740 -32.26 -69.01 -37.24
N LEU A 741 -31.68 -70.18 -37.02
CA LEU A 741 -30.46 -70.61 -37.69
C LEU A 741 -30.75 -71.81 -38.59
N GLU A 742 -30.51 -71.71 -39.89
CA GLU A 742 -30.65 -72.81 -40.84
C GLU A 742 -29.27 -73.39 -41.18
N THR A 743 -29.04 -74.67 -40.94
CA THR A 743 -27.80 -75.36 -41.35
C THR A 743 -28.04 -76.12 -42.64
N ASN A 744 -27.10 -76.08 -43.59
CA ASN A 744 -27.27 -76.66 -44.94
C ASN A 744 -26.59 -78.03 -45.13
N SER A 745 -25.51 -78.35 -44.40
CA SER A 745 -24.86 -79.67 -44.39
C SER A 745 -23.93 -79.85 -43.17
N GLU A 746 -22.97 -80.79 -43.24
CA GLU A 746 -21.99 -81.05 -42.18
C GLU A 746 -21.17 -79.80 -41.84
N ASN A 747 -21.00 -79.55 -40.55
CA ASN A 747 -20.29 -78.42 -39.98
C ASN A 747 -19.21 -78.92 -39.01
N ASN A 748 -18.08 -78.23 -38.92
CA ASN A 748 -17.05 -78.57 -37.92
C ASN A 748 -17.61 -78.38 -36.50
N SER A 749 -17.22 -79.26 -35.57
CA SER A 749 -17.59 -79.08 -34.16
C SER A 749 -16.92 -77.82 -33.61
N GLY A 750 -17.69 -76.88 -33.08
CA GLY A 750 -17.14 -75.66 -32.51
C GLY A 750 -18.20 -74.64 -32.12
N LEU A 751 -17.74 -73.54 -31.51
CA LEU A 751 -18.56 -72.38 -31.22
C LEU A 751 -18.40 -71.36 -32.34
N TYR A 752 -19.48 -71.10 -33.07
CA TYR A 752 -19.52 -70.08 -34.12
C TYR A 752 -20.14 -68.78 -33.59
N LYS A 753 -19.59 -67.64 -34.00
CA LYS A 753 -20.04 -66.31 -33.59
C LYS A 753 -20.28 -65.42 -34.79
N GLY A 754 -21.18 -64.46 -34.63
CA GLY A 754 -21.49 -63.41 -35.58
C GLY A 754 -22.26 -62.28 -34.91
N THR A 755 -22.59 -61.25 -35.67
CA THR A 755 -23.28 -60.05 -35.17
C THR A 755 -24.60 -59.88 -35.89
N ILE A 756 -25.66 -59.58 -35.14
CA ILE A 756 -26.93 -59.09 -35.69
C ILE A 756 -26.96 -57.58 -35.44
N SER A 757 -26.97 -56.82 -36.53
CA SER A 757 -27.10 -55.36 -36.52
C SER A 757 -28.56 -54.98 -36.67
N TRP A 758 -29.06 -54.16 -35.74
CA TRP A 758 -30.42 -53.64 -35.73
C TRP A 758 -30.44 -52.20 -36.26
N SER A 759 -31.48 -51.84 -37.03
CA SER A 759 -31.69 -50.46 -37.50
C SER A 759 -33.15 -50.08 -37.28
N LEU A 760 -33.38 -48.99 -36.55
CA LEU A 760 -34.70 -48.43 -36.30
C LEU A 760 -34.87 -47.19 -37.18
N ILE A 761 -35.90 -47.21 -38.01
CA ILE A 761 -36.22 -46.12 -38.93
C ILE A 761 -37.48 -45.43 -38.41
N ASP A 762 -37.34 -44.13 -38.15
CA ASP A 762 -38.47 -43.21 -37.99
C ASP A 762 -39.09 -42.96 -39.37
N SER A 763 -40.20 -43.63 -39.68
CA SER A 763 -40.88 -43.47 -40.96
C SER A 763 -42.35 -43.91 -40.90
N ILE A 764 -43.18 -43.21 -41.67
CA ILE A 764 -44.57 -43.59 -41.95
C ILE A 764 -44.58 -44.31 -43.31
N ASP A 765 -44.23 -45.59 -43.37
CA ASP A 765 -44.27 -46.30 -44.66
C ASP A 765 -45.72 -46.71 -44.99
N GLN A 766 -46.44 -45.83 -45.71
CA GLN A 766 -47.70 -46.17 -46.36
C GLN A 766 -47.41 -47.03 -47.60
N LYS A 767 -47.44 -48.35 -47.46
CA LYS A 767 -47.70 -49.25 -48.59
C LYS A 767 -49.06 -49.91 -48.44
N LYS A 768 -49.96 -49.51 -49.34
CA LYS A 768 -51.18 -50.25 -49.71
C LYS A 768 -50.82 -51.55 -50.42
#